data_AF-A0A935S0X5-F1
#
_entry.id   AF-A0A935S0X5-F1
#
_cell.length_a   1.000
_cell.length_b   1.000
_cell.length_c   1.000
_cell.angle_alpha   90.00
_cell.angle_beta   90.00
_cell.angle_gamma   90.00
#
_symmetry.space_group_name_H-M   'P 1'
#
loop_
_entity.id
_entity.type
_entity.pdbx_description
1 polymer ?
#
loop_
_entity_poly.entity_id
_entity_poly.type
_entity_poly.pdbx_seq_one_letter_code
_entity_poly.pdbx_strand_id
1 'polypeptide(L)'
;MKKCLLFSLFIYPLMGFSQIEECGFDYLTKQLFETDSTIRNIILNNDFNTNNEQAGQHIAEDSVVEIIFTIPVVVHVIHLGESIGIGTNISDDQIYGAITGLNERFSNLVGVGLDVGIQFCLAQRDPDGNATNGVDRHDGSGIIGYEDYGVNYYYEDGCDDGPSHSSISNLYRWPVNDYYNIYILNTFDCGGGPSAFAYLPFWFAETGNMYDGSYFKYTSFTQLSTTPTHELGHGFNLYHTFNGDGGGLYCPIDTNCLTNGDQVCDTPPHKSGDCGAINPCSLIDPFSNSKNNYLSYCPTKNLFTEGQKVRMREIMDHKARKDLIDNPWVCEPVNSIDISINATQNVNYVNENCDFINFYITNTCDSVIHYFEVVAKADDEIVGSNTYEVILEPGASVSITFPVDIPTGTSELMIFCSNPNMIGIYDDKPENNFIYYNLLTINTNLCEDFEGDYLENGFLNYESMEFIPFLEANTVCMGNFIYQDIQCYMELVDSVAINQLITSYDIINVDSLADAFLTIDISSKDDYLLDATTTLYVFISSCASPLDTLLSLSGSELATVDGVTTGCTYPDWIPLSCSDWESIQIDLCDYLGEYVTIIFEIQSEYGSGQVYLDNICLHKIGKPQAIEVMESCEEIIQLIANDVENGYWEIISGEGGFVYNTHNPNSLFSGTPSTSYLVTWNYMNACGQLYSDTLAISLLGPAIPIVEIDEVLCTGDTLNLFTVFDESLNYFWSGPGGFTSTSNDVTIYDVSELNTGTYYLYTVNVNGCSSDTIVFTVNIFPVPDVPEINGTDTVCEGELIELFSLYTPGYIYHWSGPTGIYMFEDTLIITSSLPVNEGVYQLYVEANGCFSNSSNFLVTVNDKPDVDLNLVGDSEFCLGDSLIIEIMQDDLIYNWSTGDETQVIVVYTAGDYFVTVVDSLGCSDNSDTINVITHSAPIANFNILDSIMCINDTPLPLIYGSPTGGVYSGTGVIDDIYYPNIAGIGFNYIYYTYTNIYGCSITVADSMTILDLPSVELNLPFDTICYDVGPILIDYGLPAGGEYSGTGVIGNYLDPIEAGIGQHEIFYYYTDENGCYSVDSFLITVSDCITIGIIDENKPDKVIIIQPNPNNGNFTLLLNSNYLGEVEISLFNSIGDMVFYEKDDLVPGAYSKDYRLNNLATGTYLIKVVSDNASFVGKLIIEAN
;
A
#
# COMPACT_ATOMS: atom_id res chain seq x y z
N MET A 1 -25.52 -15.19 62.79
CA MET A 1 -26.53 -16.06 63.47
C MET A 1 -27.32 -16.80 62.40
N LYS A 2 -27.48 -18.14 62.54
CA LYS A 2 -28.60 -19.05 62.15
C LYS A 2 -29.39 -18.74 60.85
N LYS A 3 -29.83 -19.65 59.98
CA LYS A 3 -29.86 -21.12 59.81
C LYS A 3 -30.59 -21.39 58.46
N CYS A 4 -30.32 -22.54 57.85
CA CYS A 4 -30.95 -23.26 56.72
C CYS A 4 -32.44 -23.01 56.37
N LEU A 5 -32.80 -23.17 55.08
CA LEU A 5 -33.74 -24.21 54.62
C LEU A 5 -33.79 -24.35 53.07
N LEU A 6 -33.77 -25.62 52.61
CA LEU A 6 -34.07 -26.08 51.25
C LEU A 6 -35.52 -25.73 50.83
N PHE A 7 -35.74 -25.45 49.54
CA PHE A 7 -36.90 -25.95 48.80
C PHE A 7 -36.58 -26.09 47.31
N SER A 8 -36.81 -27.29 46.77
CA SER A 8 -36.81 -27.64 45.36
C SER A 8 -38.10 -27.16 44.68
N LEU A 9 -38.03 -26.50 43.52
CA LEU A 9 -39.18 -26.32 42.63
C LEU A 9 -38.77 -26.10 41.16
N PHE A 10 -39.21 -27.04 40.32
CA PHE A 10 -39.57 -26.94 38.90
C PHE A 10 -38.93 -25.83 38.05
N ILE A 11 -38.01 -26.23 37.17
CA ILE A 11 -37.59 -25.47 35.99
C ILE A 11 -38.69 -25.58 34.93
N TYR A 12 -39.43 -24.49 34.70
CA TYR A 12 -40.04 -24.18 33.41
C TYR A 12 -39.07 -23.25 32.68
N PRO A 13 -38.66 -23.52 31.44
CA PRO A 13 -37.93 -22.53 30.67
C PRO A 13 -38.91 -21.44 30.25
N LEU A 14 -38.74 -20.24 30.82
CA LEU A 14 -39.23 -19.02 30.21
C LEU A 14 -38.41 -18.81 28.94
N MET A 15 -39.07 -18.98 27.79
CA MET A 15 -38.61 -18.42 26.53
C MET A 15 -38.50 -16.90 26.71
N GLY A 16 -37.27 -16.41 26.86
CA GLY A 16 -36.92 -15.02 26.64
C GLY A 16 -36.43 -14.89 25.21
N PHE A 17 -37.26 -14.33 24.33
CA PHE A 17 -36.79 -13.75 23.09
C PHE A 17 -36.01 -12.47 23.43
N SER A 18 -34.76 -12.41 23.02
CA SER A 18 -34.00 -11.19 22.79
C SER A 18 -33.08 -11.52 21.61
N GLN A 19 -33.50 -11.14 20.40
CA GLN A 19 -32.59 -11.04 19.26
C GLN A 19 -31.74 -9.80 19.54
N ILE A 20 -30.42 -10.01 19.65
CA ILE A 20 -29.44 -8.92 19.71
C ILE A 20 -29.18 -8.52 18.25
N GLU A 21 -29.40 -7.25 17.91
CA GLU A 21 -29.13 -6.71 16.57
C GLU A 21 -27.62 -6.75 16.29
N GLU A 22 -27.21 -7.50 15.26
CA GLU A 22 -25.81 -7.75 14.93
C GLU A 22 -25.13 -6.52 14.28
N CYS A 23 -25.84 -5.74 13.47
CA CYS A 23 -25.33 -4.60 12.71
C CYS A 23 -26.22 -3.36 12.92
N GLY A 24 -25.60 -2.18 13.01
CA GLY A 24 -26.30 -0.90 13.19
C GLY A 24 -26.78 -0.25 11.88
N PHE A 25 -26.20 -0.60 10.73
CA PHE A 25 -26.29 0.13 9.46
C PHE A 25 -27.67 0.74 9.11
N ASP A 26 -28.77 0.00 9.24
CA ASP A 26 -30.11 0.47 8.87
C ASP A 26 -30.58 1.65 9.73
N TYR A 27 -30.30 1.62 11.04
CA TYR A 27 -30.66 2.71 11.95
C TYR A 27 -29.85 3.96 11.65
N LEU A 28 -28.53 3.82 11.45
CA LEU A 28 -27.64 4.91 11.08
C LEU A 28 -28.08 5.57 9.78
N THR A 29 -28.37 4.77 8.76
CA THR A 29 -28.87 5.26 7.46
C THR A 29 -30.16 6.05 7.63
N LYS A 30 -31.10 5.55 8.43
CA LYS A 30 -32.36 6.25 8.71
C LYS A 30 -32.13 7.55 9.48
N GLN A 31 -31.28 7.55 10.50
CA GLN A 31 -30.95 8.75 11.25
C GLN A 31 -30.32 9.82 10.37
N LEU A 32 -29.30 9.47 9.57
CA LEU A 32 -28.66 10.41 8.65
C LEU A 32 -29.66 10.92 7.61
N PHE A 33 -30.52 10.04 7.08
CA PHE A 33 -31.61 10.45 6.20
C PHE A 33 -32.56 11.46 6.87
N GLU A 34 -32.86 11.32 8.17
CA GLU A 34 -33.76 12.23 8.91
C GLU A 34 -33.08 13.51 9.42
N THR A 35 -31.77 13.51 9.64
CA THR A 35 -31.04 14.60 10.29
C THR A 35 -30.17 15.42 9.34
N ASP A 36 -29.63 14.81 8.28
CA ASP A 36 -28.74 15.46 7.31
C ASP A 36 -29.43 15.62 5.95
N SER A 37 -29.70 16.87 5.57
CA SER A 37 -30.37 17.20 4.31
C SER A 37 -29.53 16.87 3.08
N THR A 38 -28.21 16.91 3.19
CA THR A 38 -27.28 16.61 2.09
C THR A 38 -27.25 15.10 1.85
N ILE A 39 -27.09 14.31 2.92
CA ILE A 39 -27.17 12.84 2.83
C ILE A 39 -28.55 12.40 2.37
N ARG A 40 -29.63 13.03 2.85
CA ARG A 40 -30.99 12.79 2.35
C ARG A 40 -31.08 13.02 0.84
N ASN A 41 -30.53 14.13 0.35
CA ASN A 41 -30.53 14.44 -1.08
C ASN A 41 -29.67 13.46 -1.88
N ILE A 42 -28.52 13.02 -1.36
CA ILE A 42 -27.69 11.98 -1.99
C ILE A 42 -28.48 10.67 -2.08
N ILE A 43 -29.12 10.23 -1.00
CA ILE A 43 -29.94 9.01 -0.99
C ILE A 43 -31.13 9.11 -1.97
N LEU A 44 -31.73 10.30 -2.13
CA LEU A 44 -32.86 10.53 -3.03
C LEU A 44 -32.47 10.77 -4.50
N ASN A 45 -31.29 11.37 -4.74
CA ASN A 45 -30.85 11.85 -6.06
C ASN A 45 -29.69 11.03 -6.66
N ASN A 46 -29.12 10.04 -5.96
CA ASN A 46 -28.00 9.28 -6.51
C ASN A 46 -28.44 8.54 -7.80
N ASP A 47 -27.98 9.09 -8.93
CA ASP A 47 -28.18 8.64 -10.30
C ASP A 47 -27.36 7.39 -10.66
N PHE A 48 -26.60 6.79 -9.73
CA PHE A 48 -25.87 5.54 -9.95
C PHE A 48 -26.80 4.36 -10.32
N ASN A 49 -28.09 4.48 -10.00
CA ASN A 49 -29.14 3.55 -10.43
C ASN A 49 -29.37 3.52 -11.96
N THR A 50 -28.84 4.48 -12.73
CA THR A 50 -29.01 4.55 -14.19
C THR A 50 -27.85 3.97 -15.02
N ASN A 51 -26.68 3.75 -14.43
CA ASN A 51 -25.53 3.14 -15.13
C ASN A 51 -25.49 1.60 -15.01
N ASN A 52 -26.28 1.00 -14.11
CA ASN A 52 -26.44 -0.45 -13.97
C ASN A 52 -26.97 -1.13 -15.26
N GLU A 53 -27.58 -0.39 -16.20
CA GLU A 53 -28.00 -0.94 -17.50
C GLU A 53 -26.83 -1.11 -18.49
N GLN A 54 -25.70 -0.41 -18.33
CA GLN A 54 -24.55 -0.48 -19.24
C GLN A 54 -23.44 -1.43 -18.76
N ALA A 55 -23.18 -1.52 -17.45
CA ALA A 55 -22.12 -2.39 -16.91
C ALA A 55 -22.41 -3.89 -17.10
N GLY A 56 -23.69 -4.30 -16.99
CA GLY A 56 -24.13 -5.67 -17.25
C GLY A 56 -24.02 -6.13 -18.72
N GLN A 57 -23.65 -5.24 -19.65
CA GLN A 57 -23.41 -5.58 -21.06
C GLN A 57 -21.93 -5.59 -21.47
N HIS A 58 -21.00 -5.16 -20.60
CA HIS A 58 -19.58 -5.00 -20.97
C HIS A 58 -18.64 -6.11 -20.46
N ILE A 59 -19.10 -7.07 -19.66
CA ILE A 59 -18.27 -8.19 -19.15
C ILE A 59 -18.60 -9.51 -19.87
N ALA A 60 -18.76 -9.46 -21.19
CA ALA A 60 -18.95 -10.67 -22.01
C ALA A 60 -17.89 -10.85 -23.11
N GLU A 61 -17.01 -9.87 -23.31
CA GLU A 61 -15.99 -9.91 -24.36
C GLU A 61 -14.72 -9.18 -23.88
N ASP A 62 -13.97 -9.76 -22.95
CA ASP A 62 -12.50 -9.70 -23.03
C ASP A 62 -11.85 -10.68 -22.05
N SER A 63 -10.79 -11.32 -22.52
CA SER A 63 -9.97 -12.26 -21.75
C SER A 63 -8.96 -11.45 -20.97
N VAL A 64 -9.28 -11.04 -19.73
CA VAL A 64 -8.42 -10.17 -18.93
C VAL A 64 -8.08 -10.87 -17.61
N VAL A 65 -6.80 -10.82 -17.26
CA VAL A 65 -6.27 -11.15 -15.93
C VAL A 65 -7.15 -10.50 -14.87
N GLU A 66 -7.63 -11.29 -13.92
CA GLU A 66 -8.57 -10.83 -12.89
C GLU A 66 -7.81 -9.94 -11.88
N ILE A 67 -7.96 -8.61 -11.98
CA ILE A 67 -7.26 -7.65 -11.12
C ILE A 67 -7.73 -7.82 -9.66
N ILE A 68 -6.80 -7.97 -8.71
CA ILE A 68 -7.08 -7.95 -7.26
C ILE A 68 -6.85 -6.52 -6.75
N PHE A 69 -7.87 -5.90 -6.14
CA PHE A 69 -7.75 -4.61 -5.49
C PHE A 69 -7.25 -4.78 -4.05
N THR A 70 -6.08 -4.23 -3.76
CA THR A 70 -5.48 -4.26 -2.42
C THR A 70 -5.82 -2.96 -1.69
N ILE A 71 -6.55 -3.07 -0.57
CA ILE A 71 -7.07 -1.95 0.21
C ILE A 71 -6.24 -1.77 1.47
N PRO A 72 -5.56 -0.62 1.64
CA PRO A 72 -4.88 -0.28 2.88
C PRO A 72 -5.88 -0.05 4.01
N VAL A 73 -5.69 -0.76 5.13
CA VAL A 73 -6.51 -0.62 6.34
C VAL A 73 -5.67 -0.18 7.52
N VAL A 74 -6.22 0.72 8.34
CA VAL A 74 -5.70 1.04 9.67
C VAL A 74 -6.73 0.66 10.71
N VAL A 75 -6.28 0.03 11.80
CA VAL A 75 -7.12 -0.41 12.92
C VAL A 75 -6.82 0.45 14.15
N HIS A 76 -7.72 1.38 14.45
CA HIS A 76 -7.68 2.22 15.64
C HIS A 76 -8.30 1.49 16.84
N VAL A 77 -7.51 1.10 17.83
CA VAL A 77 -7.96 0.48 19.08
C VAL A 77 -8.12 1.54 20.16
N ILE A 78 -9.36 1.89 20.48
CA ILE A 78 -9.70 2.85 21.54
C ILE A 78 -9.94 2.07 22.82
N HIS A 79 -8.93 2.01 23.69
CA HIS A 79 -8.93 1.18 24.90
C HIS A 79 -9.08 1.99 26.20
N LEU A 80 -9.21 1.33 27.35
CA LEU A 80 -9.44 1.96 28.66
C LEU A 80 -8.15 1.98 29.52
N GLY A 81 -6.99 2.18 28.89
CA GLY A 81 -5.69 2.15 29.55
C GLY A 81 -5.16 0.76 29.94
N GLU A 82 -5.82 -0.34 29.55
CA GLU A 82 -5.30 -1.69 29.83
C GLU A 82 -4.03 -2.00 29.02
N SER A 83 -3.25 -3.01 29.44
CA SER A 83 -2.12 -3.52 28.63
C SER A 83 -2.61 -4.28 27.39
N ILE A 84 -1.81 -4.29 26.33
CA ILE A 84 -2.11 -5.02 25.08
C ILE A 84 -2.42 -6.51 25.37
N GLY A 85 -3.50 -7.00 24.77
CA GLY A 85 -4.06 -8.34 24.94
C GLY A 85 -5.07 -8.48 26.09
N ILE A 86 -5.43 -7.39 26.77
CA ILE A 86 -6.36 -7.41 27.91
C ILE A 86 -7.55 -6.49 27.66
N GLY A 87 -8.76 -7.01 27.86
CA GLY A 87 -9.98 -6.22 27.81
C GLY A 87 -10.16 -5.55 26.45
N THR A 88 -10.33 -4.24 26.45
CA THR A 88 -10.56 -3.44 25.23
C THR A 88 -9.28 -3.21 24.42
N ASN A 89 -8.10 -3.33 25.04
CA ASN A 89 -6.81 -3.25 24.36
C ASN A 89 -6.42 -4.59 23.72
N ILE A 90 -7.16 -5.02 22.69
CA ILE A 90 -7.00 -6.35 22.04
C ILE A 90 -5.59 -6.59 21.47
N SER A 91 -5.13 -7.84 21.43
CA SER A 91 -3.78 -8.17 20.94
C SER A 91 -3.62 -8.02 19.43
N ASP A 92 -2.40 -7.76 18.96
CA ASP A 92 -2.09 -7.74 17.52
C ASP A 92 -2.49 -9.04 16.83
N ASP A 93 -2.27 -10.20 17.45
CA ASP A 93 -2.72 -11.51 16.94
C ASP A 93 -4.24 -11.57 16.66
N GLN A 94 -5.05 -10.87 17.47
CA GLN A 94 -6.50 -10.84 17.27
C GLN A 94 -6.85 -9.98 16.05
N ILE A 95 -6.15 -8.87 15.87
CA ILE A 95 -6.31 -7.95 14.73
C ILE A 95 -5.84 -8.62 13.44
N TYR A 96 -4.62 -9.18 13.43
CA TYR A 96 -4.09 -9.94 12.30
C TYR A 96 -5.00 -11.11 11.94
N GLY A 97 -5.50 -11.85 12.93
CA GLY A 97 -6.48 -12.91 12.72
C GLY A 97 -7.77 -12.40 12.10
N ALA A 98 -8.31 -11.26 12.57
CA ALA A 98 -9.53 -10.66 12.01
C ALA A 98 -9.36 -10.23 10.53
N ILE A 99 -8.24 -9.58 10.19
CA ILE A 99 -7.91 -9.21 8.80
C ILE A 99 -7.68 -10.45 7.93
N THR A 100 -7.01 -11.47 8.46
CA THR A 100 -6.84 -12.76 7.75
C THR A 100 -8.18 -13.39 7.43
N GLY A 101 -9.07 -13.53 8.43
CA GLY A 101 -10.40 -14.09 8.21
C GLY A 101 -11.27 -13.23 7.30
N LEU A 102 -11.08 -11.91 7.30
CA LEU A 102 -11.74 -11.01 6.36
C LEU A 102 -11.29 -11.31 4.92
N ASN A 103 -9.98 -11.39 4.67
CA ASN A 103 -9.41 -11.74 3.36
C ASN A 103 -9.85 -13.12 2.89
N GLU A 104 -9.84 -14.13 3.75
CA GLU A 104 -10.32 -15.49 3.43
C GLU A 104 -11.77 -15.50 2.93
N ARG A 105 -12.62 -14.59 3.42
CA ARG A 105 -14.04 -14.52 3.04
C ARG A 105 -14.27 -13.69 1.78
N PHE A 106 -13.53 -12.60 1.59
CA PHE A 106 -13.57 -11.81 0.35
C PHE A 106 -12.97 -12.56 -0.86
N SER A 107 -11.95 -13.39 -0.61
CA SER A 107 -11.36 -14.31 -1.61
C SER A 107 -12.08 -15.68 -1.69
N ASN A 108 -13.12 -15.88 -0.87
CA ASN A 108 -13.91 -17.11 -0.81
C ASN A 108 -13.10 -18.42 -0.59
N LEU A 109 -11.98 -18.34 0.13
CA LEU A 109 -11.19 -19.52 0.56
C LEU A 109 -11.95 -20.42 1.55
N VAL A 110 -12.93 -19.87 2.26
CA VAL A 110 -13.69 -20.56 3.33
C VAL A 110 -15.22 -20.57 3.08
N GLY A 111 -15.66 -20.30 1.85
CA GLY A 111 -17.06 -20.12 1.48
C GLY A 111 -17.56 -20.99 0.32
N VAL A 112 -18.77 -20.70 -0.15
CA VAL A 112 -19.36 -21.31 -1.36
C VAL A 112 -19.77 -20.26 -2.41
N GLY A 113 -19.35 -19.02 -2.21
CA GLY A 113 -19.58 -17.92 -3.14
C GLY A 113 -18.50 -17.88 -4.21
N LEU A 114 -17.98 -16.69 -4.46
CA LEU A 114 -16.90 -16.43 -5.41
C LEU A 114 -15.90 -15.44 -4.84
N ASP A 115 -14.72 -15.41 -5.43
CA ASP A 115 -13.69 -14.43 -5.13
C ASP A 115 -14.12 -13.04 -5.63
N VAL A 116 -14.25 -12.10 -4.71
CA VAL A 116 -14.60 -10.69 -5.00
C VAL A 116 -13.45 -9.97 -5.71
N GLY A 117 -12.21 -10.43 -5.52
CA GLY A 117 -10.98 -9.78 -6.00
C GLY A 117 -10.71 -8.47 -5.26
N ILE A 118 -11.01 -8.43 -3.96
CA ILE A 118 -10.63 -7.37 -3.03
C ILE A 118 -9.87 -8.02 -1.87
N GLN A 119 -8.70 -7.48 -1.55
CA GLN A 119 -7.84 -7.90 -0.46
C GLN A 119 -7.58 -6.70 0.46
N PHE A 120 -7.43 -6.94 1.75
CA PHE A 120 -7.12 -5.93 2.77
C PHE A 120 -5.72 -6.18 3.32
N CYS A 121 -4.93 -5.11 3.41
CA CYS A 121 -3.59 -5.13 3.99
C CYS A 121 -3.52 -4.10 5.11
N LEU A 122 -3.02 -4.51 6.27
CA LEU A 122 -2.71 -3.54 7.32
C LEU A 122 -1.63 -2.60 6.79
N ALA A 123 -1.90 -1.31 6.89
CA ALA A 123 -0.97 -0.27 6.51
C ALA A 123 0.41 -0.57 7.09
N GLN A 124 1.43 -0.52 6.23
CA GLN A 124 2.82 -0.65 6.63
C GLN A 124 3.49 0.73 6.77
N ARG A 125 2.81 1.79 6.32
CA ARG A 125 3.18 3.20 6.47
C ARG A 125 2.06 3.98 7.12
N ASP A 126 2.39 4.88 8.04
CA ASP A 126 1.44 5.81 8.65
C ASP A 126 1.26 7.08 7.77
N PRO A 127 0.34 8.01 8.10
CA PRO A 127 0.09 9.21 7.30
C PRO A 127 1.31 10.12 7.14
N ASP A 128 2.24 10.07 8.10
CA ASP A 128 3.49 10.83 8.07
C ASP A 128 4.60 10.08 7.29
N GLY A 129 4.31 8.85 6.84
CA GLY A 129 5.21 7.99 6.08
C GLY A 129 6.10 7.09 6.93
N ASN A 130 5.94 7.08 8.26
CA ASN A 130 6.74 6.22 9.14
C ASN A 130 6.31 4.77 9.05
N ALA A 131 7.22 3.85 9.37
CA ALA A 131 6.90 2.43 9.51
C ALA A 131 5.83 2.22 10.60
N THR A 132 4.77 1.50 10.23
CA THR A 132 3.69 1.11 11.14
C THR A 132 3.30 -0.34 10.89
N ASN A 133 2.65 -0.95 11.87
CA ASN A 133 2.05 -2.27 11.72
C ASN A 133 0.55 -2.20 11.36
N GLY A 134 0.04 -0.99 11.10
CA GLY A 134 -1.35 -0.70 10.75
C GLY A 134 -2.30 -0.75 11.95
N VAL A 135 -1.76 -0.81 13.18
CA VAL A 135 -2.52 -0.82 14.43
C VAL A 135 -2.20 0.44 15.21
N ASP A 136 -3.18 1.32 15.30
CA ASP A 136 -3.08 2.58 16.00
C ASP A 136 -3.84 2.49 17.35
N ARG A 137 -3.23 2.85 18.47
CA ARG A 137 -3.78 2.55 19.81
C ARG A 137 -3.93 3.81 20.65
N HIS A 138 -5.15 4.07 21.13
CA HIS A 138 -5.49 5.27 21.89
C HIS A 138 -6.11 4.93 23.24
N ASP A 139 -5.63 5.59 24.29
CA ASP A 139 -6.25 5.52 25.61
C ASP A 139 -7.48 6.44 25.66
N GLY A 140 -8.66 5.84 25.47
CA GLY A 140 -9.96 6.49 25.54
C GLY A 140 -10.47 6.76 26.95
N SER A 141 -9.79 6.31 28.01
CA SER A 141 -10.24 6.54 29.41
C SER A 141 -10.29 8.03 29.78
N GLY A 142 -9.51 8.88 29.09
CA GLY A 142 -9.55 10.33 29.23
C GLY A 142 -10.73 11.02 28.54
N ILE A 143 -11.46 10.32 27.67
CA ILE A 143 -12.60 10.88 26.93
C ILE A 143 -13.83 10.86 27.84
N ILE A 144 -14.42 12.04 28.07
CA ILE A 144 -15.59 12.20 28.95
C ILE A 144 -16.70 11.25 28.52
N GLY A 145 -17.11 10.37 29.43
CA GLY A 145 -18.21 9.41 29.24
C GLY A 145 -17.86 8.13 28.49
N TYR A 146 -16.67 7.99 27.91
CA TYR A 146 -16.32 6.82 27.09
C TYR A 146 -16.21 5.52 27.89
N GLU A 147 -15.61 5.57 29.09
CA GLU A 147 -15.45 4.39 29.95
C GLU A 147 -16.80 3.80 30.39
N ASP A 148 -17.72 4.67 30.82
CA ASP A 148 -19.01 4.29 31.40
C ASP A 148 -20.07 3.98 30.33
N TYR A 149 -20.10 4.74 29.24
CA TYR A 149 -21.18 4.72 28.24
C TYR A 149 -20.75 4.17 26.88
N GLY A 150 -19.45 4.06 26.62
CA GLY A 150 -18.93 3.71 25.29
C GLY A 150 -19.15 4.83 24.28
N VAL A 151 -19.49 4.47 23.05
CA VAL A 151 -19.82 5.42 21.98
C VAL A 151 -21.33 5.50 21.81
N ASN A 152 -21.86 6.72 21.76
CA ASN A 152 -23.28 6.96 21.53
C ASN A 152 -23.68 6.59 20.11
N TYR A 153 -24.75 5.81 20.00
CA TYR A 153 -25.35 5.40 18.75
C TYR A 153 -26.87 5.67 18.73
N TYR A 154 -27.61 5.34 19.80
CA TYR A 154 -29.02 5.72 19.99
C TYR A 154 -29.16 6.95 20.92
N TYR A 155 -29.81 8.02 20.48
CA TYR A 155 -30.03 9.26 21.26
C TYR A 155 -31.24 9.21 22.23
N GLU A 156 -31.82 8.04 22.50
CA GLU A 156 -33.11 7.92 23.21
C GLU A 156 -33.08 7.16 24.56
N ASP A 157 -31.96 6.55 24.96
CA ASP A 157 -31.96 5.48 25.98
C ASP A 157 -31.27 5.82 27.33
N GLY A 158 -30.92 7.09 27.58
CA GLY A 158 -30.32 7.48 28.87
C GLY A 158 -28.89 6.96 29.05
N CYS A 159 -28.26 6.57 27.94
CA CYS A 159 -26.84 6.26 27.77
C CYS A 159 -26.12 7.33 26.94
N ASP A 160 -26.74 8.51 26.78
CA ASP A 160 -26.35 9.56 25.83
C ASP A 160 -25.17 10.42 26.32
N ASP A 161 -24.54 10.06 27.44
CA ASP A 161 -23.44 10.81 28.05
C ASP A 161 -22.06 10.41 27.47
N GLY A 162 -21.99 9.41 26.59
CA GLY A 162 -20.76 9.03 25.88
C GLY A 162 -20.43 9.97 24.70
N PRO A 163 -19.20 9.91 24.14
CA PRO A 163 -18.88 10.59 22.89
C PRO A 163 -19.66 10.01 21.71
N SER A 164 -19.99 10.83 20.71
CA SER A 164 -20.50 10.33 19.43
C SER A 164 -19.40 9.62 18.63
N HIS A 165 -19.80 8.71 17.75
CA HIS A 165 -18.89 8.03 16.83
C HIS A 165 -18.10 9.01 15.95
N SER A 166 -18.72 10.11 15.53
CA SER A 166 -18.06 11.19 14.77
C SER A 166 -16.97 11.91 15.57
N SER A 167 -17.18 12.09 16.88
CA SER A 167 -16.17 12.71 17.77
C SER A 167 -14.95 11.81 17.94
N ILE A 168 -15.14 10.48 18.01
CA ILE A 168 -14.03 9.52 18.05
C ILE A 168 -13.24 9.55 16.73
N SER A 169 -13.90 9.46 15.58
CA SER A 169 -13.18 9.51 14.30
C SER A 169 -12.51 10.86 14.05
N ASN A 170 -13.09 11.98 14.47
CA ASN A 170 -12.45 13.29 14.31
C ASN A 170 -11.16 13.46 15.14
N LEU A 171 -10.94 12.64 16.17
CA LEU A 171 -9.72 12.70 16.97
C LEU A 171 -8.58 11.87 16.38
N TYR A 172 -8.87 10.73 15.75
CA TYR A 172 -7.87 9.69 15.49
C TYR A 172 -7.77 9.22 14.04
N ARG A 173 -8.66 9.69 13.16
CA ARG A 173 -8.73 9.29 11.75
C ARG A 173 -7.43 9.53 10.99
N TRP A 174 -7.03 8.53 10.21
CA TRP A 174 -6.03 8.69 9.15
C TRP A 174 -6.68 9.08 7.81
N PRO A 175 -5.96 9.73 6.87
CA PRO A 175 -6.52 10.24 5.63
C PRO A 175 -7.38 9.19 4.90
N VAL A 176 -8.66 9.48 4.72
CA VAL A 176 -9.66 8.51 4.21
C VAL A 176 -9.47 8.17 2.73
N ASN A 177 -8.67 8.96 2.01
CA ASN A 177 -8.28 8.69 0.64
C ASN A 177 -7.19 7.62 0.56
N ASP A 178 -6.33 7.53 1.58
CA ASP A 178 -5.18 6.61 1.59
C ASP A 178 -5.45 5.37 2.44
N TYR A 179 -6.36 5.47 3.43
CA TYR A 179 -6.63 4.41 4.40
C TYR A 179 -8.13 4.18 4.62
N TYR A 180 -8.55 2.91 4.57
CA TYR A 180 -9.84 2.51 5.11
C TYR A 180 -9.75 2.39 6.63
N ASN A 181 -10.43 3.29 7.35
CA ASN A 181 -10.33 3.43 8.80
C ASN A 181 -11.26 2.43 9.52
N ILE A 182 -10.70 1.62 10.43
CA ILE A 182 -11.44 0.66 11.26
C ILE A 182 -11.29 1.04 12.74
N TYR A 183 -12.38 1.28 13.44
CA TYR A 183 -12.39 1.66 14.85
C TYR A 183 -12.84 0.49 15.73
N ILE A 184 -12.00 0.10 16.68
CA ILE A 184 -12.29 -0.92 17.68
C ILE A 184 -12.56 -0.23 19.01
N LEU A 185 -13.76 -0.46 19.54
CA LEU A 185 -14.32 0.28 20.66
C LEU A 185 -14.67 -0.64 21.83
N ASN A 186 -14.72 -0.05 23.03
CA ASN A 186 -15.23 -0.72 24.23
C ASN A 186 -16.67 -1.24 24.02
N THR A 187 -17.62 -0.33 23.76
CA THR A 187 -19.03 -0.66 23.58
C THR A 187 -19.80 0.46 22.89
N PHE A 188 -21.07 0.20 22.57
CA PHE A 188 -22.05 1.19 22.11
C PHE A 188 -23.20 1.27 23.12
N ASP A 189 -23.65 2.48 23.46
CA ASP A 189 -24.80 2.78 24.34
C ASP A 189 -24.84 1.89 25.61
N CYS A 190 -23.81 1.97 26.46
CA CYS A 190 -23.66 1.15 27.67
C CYS A 190 -23.69 -0.38 27.44
N GLY A 191 -23.46 -0.87 26.23
CA GLY A 191 -23.64 -2.29 25.88
C GLY A 191 -24.97 -2.64 25.24
N GLY A 192 -25.91 -1.71 25.17
CA GLY A 192 -27.22 -1.89 24.52
C GLY A 192 -27.21 -1.73 23.00
N GLY A 193 -26.20 -1.04 22.43
CA GLY A 193 -26.10 -0.76 20.99
C GLY A 193 -25.66 -1.96 20.14
N PRO A 194 -25.48 -1.78 18.81
CA PRO A 194 -25.16 -2.85 17.86
C PRO A 194 -23.80 -3.52 18.13
N SER A 195 -23.46 -4.59 17.41
CA SER A 195 -22.11 -5.20 17.53
C SER A 195 -21.08 -4.49 16.67
N ALA A 196 -21.51 -3.91 15.55
CA ALA A 196 -20.74 -3.05 14.68
C ALA A 196 -21.65 -2.23 13.75
N PHE A 197 -21.08 -1.27 13.02
CA PHE A 197 -21.72 -0.60 11.88
C PHE A 197 -20.65 -0.04 10.93
N ALA A 198 -21.03 0.28 9.69
CA ALA A 198 -20.19 1.00 8.74
C ALA A 198 -20.95 2.14 8.03
N TYR A 199 -20.22 3.13 7.56
CA TYR A 199 -20.74 4.14 6.65
C TYR A 199 -20.71 3.67 5.18
N LEU A 200 -21.66 4.14 4.38
CA LEU A 200 -21.59 3.97 2.92
C LEU A 200 -20.58 4.96 2.31
N PRO A 201 -19.83 4.56 1.25
CA PRO A 201 -18.72 5.35 0.70
C PRO A 201 -19.14 6.70 0.11
N PHE A 202 -20.37 6.85 -0.40
CA PHE A 202 -20.81 8.09 -1.06
C PHE A 202 -21.16 9.24 -0.12
N TRP A 203 -21.38 8.97 1.16
CA TRP A 203 -21.69 10.03 2.13
C TRP A 203 -20.48 10.91 2.41
N PHE A 204 -19.27 10.36 2.26
CA PHE A 204 -18.02 11.10 2.29
C PHE A 204 -17.84 11.99 1.04
N ALA A 205 -17.95 11.40 -0.16
CA ALA A 205 -17.53 12.03 -1.40
C ALA A 205 -18.34 13.26 -1.84
N GLU A 206 -19.55 13.47 -1.30
CA GLU A 206 -20.50 14.51 -1.74
C GLU A 206 -20.90 15.50 -0.63
N THR A 207 -20.61 15.22 0.65
CA THR A 207 -21.00 16.10 1.76
C THR A 207 -19.86 16.96 2.28
N GLY A 208 -18.60 16.58 2.03
CA GLY A 208 -17.43 17.15 2.72
C GLY A 208 -17.39 16.84 4.23
N ASN A 209 -18.44 16.20 4.78
CA ASN A 209 -18.45 15.65 6.12
C ASN A 209 -17.83 14.25 6.07
N MET A 210 -16.87 14.02 6.95
CA MET A 210 -16.00 12.86 6.94
C MET A 210 -16.68 11.61 7.55
N TYR A 211 -17.83 11.20 7.02
CA TYR A 211 -18.53 9.96 7.40
C TYR A 211 -17.97 8.79 6.58
N ASP A 212 -16.88 8.20 7.07
CA ASP A 212 -16.25 7.03 6.46
C ASP A 212 -15.69 6.06 7.52
N GLY A 213 -15.53 4.79 7.13
CA GLY A 213 -14.96 3.73 7.97
C GLY A 213 -16.00 2.84 8.66
N SER A 214 -15.48 1.90 9.45
CA SER A 214 -16.28 0.89 10.17
C SER A 214 -15.95 0.87 11.66
N TYR A 215 -16.95 0.62 12.49
CA TYR A 215 -16.85 0.68 13.95
C TYR A 215 -17.30 -0.65 14.55
N PHE A 216 -16.48 -1.23 15.41
CA PHE A 216 -16.72 -2.56 15.99
C PHE A 216 -16.59 -2.52 17.50
N LYS A 217 -17.45 -3.29 18.20
CA LYS A 217 -17.13 -3.72 19.56
C LYS A 217 -15.90 -4.63 19.51
N TYR A 218 -14.97 -4.46 20.46
CA TYR A 218 -13.72 -5.23 20.49
C TYR A 218 -13.92 -6.76 20.51
N THR A 219 -15.04 -7.22 21.06
CA THR A 219 -15.44 -8.64 21.09
C THR A 219 -15.85 -9.20 19.73
N SER A 220 -16.22 -8.34 18.78
CA SER A 220 -16.80 -8.70 17.48
C SER A 220 -15.77 -8.72 16.36
N PHE A 221 -14.57 -8.17 16.59
CA PHE A 221 -13.46 -8.11 15.65
C PHE A 221 -12.47 -9.25 15.91
N THR A 222 -12.76 -10.43 15.36
CA THR A 222 -11.96 -11.65 15.53
C THR A 222 -11.93 -12.45 14.23
N GLN A 223 -10.94 -13.34 14.08
CA GLN A 223 -10.77 -14.18 12.86
C GLN A 223 -12.05 -14.92 12.44
N LEU A 224 -12.75 -15.54 13.40
CA LEU A 224 -13.92 -16.37 13.12
C LEU A 224 -15.23 -15.57 12.99
N SER A 225 -15.23 -14.29 13.36
CA SER A 225 -16.40 -13.42 13.25
C SER A 225 -16.69 -13.09 11.79
N THR A 226 -17.96 -13.18 11.38
CA THR A 226 -18.43 -12.67 10.09
C THR A 226 -18.78 -11.19 10.13
N THR A 227 -18.77 -10.57 11.31
CA THR A 227 -19.13 -9.16 11.49
C THR A 227 -18.20 -8.23 10.69
N PRO A 228 -16.85 -8.38 10.70
CA PRO A 228 -15.98 -7.57 9.84
C PRO A 228 -16.36 -7.67 8.36
N THR A 229 -16.61 -8.88 7.86
CA THR A 229 -17.01 -9.10 6.46
C THR A 229 -18.36 -8.46 6.13
N HIS A 230 -19.32 -8.54 7.04
CA HIS A 230 -20.64 -7.92 6.89
C HIS A 230 -20.54 -6.39 6.80
N GLU A 231 -19.84 -5.76 7.75
CA GLU A 231 -19.71 -4.30 7.80
C GLU A 231 -18.88 -3.74 6.66
N LEU A 232 -17.79 -4.42 6.28
CA LEU A 232 -17.01 -3.98 5.13
C LEU A 232 -17.80 -4.18 3.82
N GLY A 233 -18.72 -5.14 3.76
CA GLY A 233 -19.71 -5.19 2.68
C GLY A 233 -20.46 -3.85 2.52
N HIS A 234 -20.93 -3.26 3.61
CA HIS A 234 -21.52 -1.91 3.61
C HIS A 234 -20.50 -0.83 3.25
N GLY A 235 -19.28 -0.90 3.80
CA GLY A 235 -18.16 0.01 3.47
C GLY A 235 -17.81 0.06 1.99
N PHE A 236 -18.10 -1.02 1.25
CA PHE A 236 -17.94 -1.17 -0.20
C PHE A 236 -19.29 -1.23 -0.94
N ASN A 237 -20.28 -0.46 -0.47
CA ASN A 237 -21.51 -0.15 -1.19
C ASN A 237 -22.56 -1.29 -1.29
N LEU A 238 -22.55 -2.27 -0.39
CA LEU A 238 -23.64 -3.24 -0.31
C LEU A 238 -24.73 -2.83 0.68
N TYR A 239 -25.97 -3.13 0.35
CA TYR A 239 -27.10 -3.05 1.28
C TYR A 239 -27.36 -4.42 1.90
N HIS A 240 -28.11 -4.45 3.01
CA HIS A 240 -28.67 -5.70 3.53
C HIS A 240 -29.49 -6.40 2.45
N THR A 241 -29.38 -7.72 2.33
CA THR A 241 -30.14 -8.54 1.36
C THR A 241 -31.67 -8.46 1.53
N PHE A 242 -32.14 -7.91 2.66
CA PHE A 242 -33.54 -7.67 2.99
C PHE A 242 -33.89 -6.16 2.99
N ASN A 243 -33.05 -5.31 2.40
CA ASN A 243 -33.25 -3.87 2.39
C ASN A 243 -34.63 -3.50 1.81
N GLY A 244 -35.35 -2.61 2.51
CA GLY A 244 -36.72 -2.23 2.16
C GLY A 244 -37.82 -3.14 2.73
N ASP A 245 -37.52 -4.06 3.65
CA ASP A 245 -38.50 -4.92 4.31
C ASP A 245 -39.33 -4.21 5.43
N GLY A 246 -38.95 -2.98 5.77
CA GLY A 246 -39.58 -2.19 6.82
C GLY A 246 -39.40 -2.77 8.23
N GLY A 247 -38.23 -3.36 8.53
CA GLY A 247 -37.95 -4.00 9.81
C GLY A 247 -38.63 -5.37 9.94
N GLY A 248 -38.65 -6.13 8.84
CA GLY A 248 -39.28 -7.45 8.75
C GLY A 248 -40.80 -7.45 8.64
N LEU A 249 -41.44 -6.30 8.39
CA LEU A 249 -42.91 -6.18 8.31
C LEU A 249 -43.48 -6.56 6.94
N TYR A 250 -42.75 -6.29 5.87
CA TYR A 250 -43.20 -6.48 4.49
C TYR A 250 -42.09 -7.11 3.65
N CYS A 251 -42.45 -7.77 2.55
CA CYS A 251 -41.44 -8.17 1.58
C CYS A 251 -40.92 -6.93 0.84
N PRO A 252 -39.60 -6.78 0.65
CA PRO A 252 -39.05 -5.74 -0.19
C PRO A 252 -39.73 -5.69 -1.56
N ILE A 253 -39.92 -4.48 -2.09
CA ILE A 253 -40.34 -4.30 -3.47
C ILE A 253 -39.19 -4.77 -4.36
N ASP A 254 -39.48 -5.60 -5.36
CA ASP A 254 -38.48 -6.13 -6.28
C ASP A 254 -39.01 -6.16 -7.73
N THR A 255 -39.62 -5.04 -8.14
CA THR A 255 -40.08 -4.87 -9.52
C THR A 255 -38.95 -4.56 -10.49
N ASN A 256 -37.88 -3.93 -10.01
CA ASN A 256 -36.61 -3.74 -10.70
C ASN A 256 -35.47 -3.89 -9.68
N CYS A 257 -34.80 -5.04 -9.69
CA CYS A 257 -33.72 -5.41 -8.78
C CYS A 257 -32.47 -4.53 -8.88
N LEU A 258 -32.35 -3.64 -9.88
CA LEU A 258 -31.25 -2.66 -9.96
C LEU A 258 -31.52 -1.38 -9.16
N THR A 259 -32.78 -1.13 -8.78
CA THR A 259 -33.22 0.10 -8.10
C THR A 259 -34.08 -0.15 -6.86
N ASN A 260 -34.54 -1.39 -6.66
CA ASN A 260 -35.35 -1.80 -5.52
C ASN A 260 -34.58 -2.85 -4.70
N GLY A 261 -35.05 -3.12 -3.48
CA GLY A 261 -34.39 -4.09 -2.59
C GLY A 261 -32.97 -3.68 -2.21
N ASP A 262 -32.07 -4.65 -2.20
CA ASP A 262 -30.63 -4.46 -1.98
C ASP A 262 -29.87 -4.00 -3.23
N GLN A 263 -30.59 -3.78 -4.34
CA GLN A 263 -30.08 -3.34 -5.63
C GLN A 263 -29.12 -4.34 -6.29
N VAL A 264 -29.29 -5.63 -5.99
CA VAL A 264 -28.52 -6.71 -6.58
C VAL A 264 -29.47 -7.79 -7.13
N CYS A 265 -29.36 -8.11 -8.41
CA CYS A 265 -30.35 -8.95 -9.09
C CYS A 265 -30.23 -10.45 -8.82
N ASP A 266 -29.07 -10.92 -8.35
CA ASP A 266 -28.86 -12.32 -8.01
C ASP A 266 -29.02 -12.61 -6.51
N THR A 267 -29.53 -11.65 -5.72
CA THR A 267 -29.91 -11.80 -4.31
C THR A 267 -31.44 -11.65 -4.15
N PRO A 268 -32.22 -12.75 -4.19
CA PRO A 268 -33.67 -12.68 -4.08
C PRO A 268 -34.17 -11.92 -2.83
N PRO A 269 -35.24 -11.12 -2.91
CA PRO A 269 -35.75 -10.36 -1.78
C PRO A 269 -36.24 -11.29 -0.68
N HIS A 270 -35.98 -10.93 0.57
CA HIS A 270 -36.47 -11.63 1.76
C HIS A 270 -36.62 -10.65 2.93
N LYS A 271 -37.08 -11.15 4.09
CA LYS A 271 -37.23 -10.37 5.33
C LYS A 271 -36.07 -10.69 6.28
N SER A 272 -35.61 -9.73 7.05
CA SER A 272 -34.46 -9.84 7.99
C SER A 272 -34.44 -11.09 8.87
N GLY A 273 -35.60 -11.62 9.30
CA GLY A 273 -35.71 -12.83 10.11
C GLY A 273 -36.11 -14.12 9.37
N ASP A 274 -36.31 -14.05 8.06
CA ASP A 274 -36.82 -15.18 7.27
C ASP A 274 -35.67 -16.08 6.80
N CYS A 275 -35.29 -17.06 7.60
CA CYS A 275 -34.23 -18.03 7.27
C CYS A 275 -34.76 -19.45 7.02
N GLY A 276 -36.05 -19.55 6.66
CA GLY A 276 -36.78 -20.80 6.49
C GLY A 276 -36.37 -21.63 5.27
N ALA A 277 -37.18 -22.65 4.94
CA ALA A 277 -36.98 -23.49 3.75
C ALA A 277 -37.71 -22.96 2.50
N ILE A 278 -38.61 -21.98 2.66
CA ILE A 278 -39.42 -21.38 1.59
C ILE A 278 -39.31 -19.87 1.72
N ASN A 279 -38.90 -19.17 0.66
CA ASN A 279 -38.86 -17.72 0.62
C ASN A 279 -40.30 -17.18 0.38
N PRO A 280 -40.93 -16.47 1.32
CA PRO A 280 -42.28 -15.95 1.14
C PRO A 280 -42.32 -14.69 0.26
N CYS A 281 -41.17 -14.09 -0.05
CA CYS A 281 -41.04 -12.85 -0.81
C CYS A 281 -40.68 -13.06 -2.28
N SER A 282 -40.26 -14.27 -2.67
CA SER A 282 -40.02 -14.63 -4.06
C SER A 282 -40.77 -15.90 -4.46
N LEU A 283 -41.43 -15.87 -5.62
CA LEU A 283 -42.17 -17.01 -6.17
C LEU A 283 -41.31 -17.91 -7.08
N ILE A 284 -40.06 -17.53 -7.33
CA ILE A 284 -39.20 -18.10 -8.39
C ILE A 284 -37.97 -18.82 -7.80
N ASP A 285 -37.55 -18.54 -6.56
CA ASP A 285 -36.27 -19.03 -6.03
C ASP A 285 -36.27 -19.37 -4.51
N PRO A 286 -35.84 -20.58 -4.07
CA PRO A 286 -35.64 -20.93 -2.67
C PRO A 286 -34.38 -20.30 -2.06
N PHE A 287 -34.44 -19.04 -1.60
CA PHE A 287 -33.42 -18.40 -0.74
C PHE A 287 -31.97 -18.42 -1.26
N SER A 288 -31.75 -18.78 -2.53
CA SER A 288 -30.48 -19.20 -3.16
C SER A 288 -29.25 -18.53 -2.57
N ASN A 289 -29.14 -17.23 -2.82
CA ASN A 289 -27.98 -16.42 -2.49
C ASN A 289 -28.21 -15.49 -1.29
N SER A 290 -29.45 -15.24 -0.89
CA SER A 290 -29.77 -14.26 0.17
C SER A 290 -29.68 -14.83 1.57
N LYS A 291 -29.99 -16.12 1.76
CA LYS A 291 -30.00 -16.74 3.10
C LYS A 291 -28.60 -16.96 3.66
N ASN A 292 -27.67 -17.37 2.81
CA ASN A 292 -26.29 -17.64 3.24
C ASN A 292 -25.37 -16.44 2.98
N ASN A 293 -25.94 -15.30 2.59
CA ASN A 293 -25.18 -14.12 2.26
C ASN A 293 -24.52 -13.52 3.50
N TYR A 294 -23.33 -12.95 3.36
CA TYR A 294 -22.72 -12.16 4.42
C TYR A 294 -23.58 -10.97 4.85
N LEU A 295 -24.36 -10.35 3.95
CA LEU A 295 -25.28 -9.23 4.22
C LEU A 295 -26.69 -9.67 4.67
N SER A 296 -26.80 -10.87 5.24
CA SER A 296 -28.04 -11.38 5.84
C SER A 296 -27.92 -11.45 7.37
N TYR A 297 -29.06 -11.47 8.06
CA TYR A 297 -29.15 -11.77 9.49
C TYR A 297 -29.48 -13.24 9.76
N CYS A 298 -29.26 -14.10 8.76
CA CYS A 298 -29.44 -15.52 8.93
C CYS A 298 -28.25 -16.16 9.66
N PRO A 299 -28.48 -17.25 10.43
CA PRO A 299 -27.42 -17.83 11.27
C PRO A 299 -26.21 -18.40 10.50
N THR A 300 -26.34 -18.67 9.20
CA THR A 300 -25.28 -19.24 8.36
C THR A 300 -24.93 -18.22 7.29
N LYS A 301 -23.69 -17.76 7.25
CA LYS A 301 -23.20 -16.75 6.31
C LYS A 301 -21.87 -17.20 5.73
N ASN A 302 -21.79 -17.42 4.41
CA ASN A 302 -20.61 -17.99 3.77
C ASN A 302 -20.45 -17.66 2.27
N LEU A 303 -21.15 -16.64 1.75
CA LEU A 303 -20.99 -16.23 0.36
C LEU A 303 -21.26 -14.73 0.13
N PHE A 304 -20.56 -14.19 -0.87
CA PHE A 304 -20.98 -13.06 -1.70
C PHE A 304 -21.43 -13.58 -3.08
N THR A 305 -22.18 -12.77 -3.82
CA THR A 305 -22.66 -13.09 -5.18
C THR A 305 -21.90 -12.32 -6.26
N GLU A 306 -22.16 -12.66 -7.53
CA GLU A 306 -21.53 -11.97 -8.68
C GLU A 306 -22.04 -10.54 -8.78
N GLY A 307 -23.34 -10.34 -8.59
CA GLY A 307 -23.91 -8.99 -8.56
C GLY A 307 -23.36 -8.14 -7.40
N GLN A 308 -23.08 -8.74 -6.24
CA GLN A 308 -22.40 -8.04 -5.14
C GLN A 308 -20.94 -7.72 -5.46
N LYS A 309 -20.20 -8.62 -6.12
CA LYS A 309 -18.82 -8.36 -6.58
C LYS A 309 -18.78 -7.18 -7.54
N VAL A 310 -19.63 -7.16 -8.57
CA VAL A 310 -19.70 -6.05 -9.54
C VAL A 310 -19.92 -4.73 -8.79
N ARG A 311 -20.90 -4.70 -7.88
CA ARG A 311 -21.23 -3.49 -7.12
C ARG A 311 -20.11 -3.01 -6.19
N MET A 312 -19.38 -3.92 -5.54
CA MET A 312 -18.23 -3.58 -4.70
C MET A 312 -17.01 -3.12 -5.51
N ARG A 313 -16.86 -3.59 -6.75
CA ARG A 313 -15.74 -3.21 -7.61
C ARG A 313 -15.98 -1.90 -8.34
N GLU A 314 -17.22 -1.61 -8.73
CA GLU A 314 -17.58 -0.33 -9.37
C GLU A 314 -17.28 0.89 -8.48
N ILE A 315 -17.32 0.74 -7.15
CA ILE A 315 -16.97 1.85 -6.26
C ILE A 315 -15.46 2.20 -6.34
N MET A 316 -14.61 1.27 -6.77
CA MET A 316 -13.17 1.51 -6.92
C MET A 316 -12.84 2.47 -8.07
N ASP A 317 -13.75 2.62 -9.05
CA ASP A 317 -13.60 3.63 -10.11
C ASP A 317 -14.22 4.99 -9.73
N HIS A 318 -14.85 5.07 -8.56
CA HIS A 318 -15.47 6.29 -8.06
C HIS A 318 -14.54 7.00 -7.07
N LYS A 319 -14.57 8.35 -7.03
CA LYS A 319 -13.83 9.21 -6.08
C LYS A 319 -14.00 8.87 -4.59
N ALA A 320 -14.91 7.96 -4.24
CA ALA A 320 -15.12 7.53 -2.87
C ALA A 320 -14.15 6.43 -2.42
N ARG A 321 -13.61 5.63 -3.36
CA ARG A 321 -12.65 4.53 -3.07
C ARG A 321 -11.50 4.43 -4.08
N LYS A 322 -11.51 5.21 -5.17
CA LYS A 322 -10.45 5.23 -6.18
C LYS A 322 -9.07 5.49 -5.59
N ASP A 323 -8.96 6.48 -4.70
CA ASP A 323 -7.67 6.86 -4.12
C ASP A 323 -7.07 5.75 -3.23
N LEU A 324 -7.90 4.83 -2.69
CA LEU A 324 -7.41 3.71 -1.87
C LEU A 324 -6.63 2.67 -2.70
N ILE A 325 -6.92 2.56 -4.00
CA ILE A 325 -6.24 1.61 -4.89
C ILE A 325 -5.09 2.25 -5.68
N ASP A 326 -5.05 3.58 -5.76
CA ASP A 326 -3.98 4.32 -6.43
C ASP A 326 -2.71 4.46 -5.52
N ASN A 327 -2.79 3.99 -4.27
CA ASN A 327 -1.72 4.04 -3.25
C ASN A 327 -1.23 2.65 -2.76
N PRO A 328 -0.81 1.71 -3.63
CA PRO A 328 -0.41 0.35 -3.23
C PRO A 328 0.81 0.33 -2.30
N TRP A 329 1.68 1.35 -2.39
CA TRP A 329 2.88 1.54 -1.57
C TRP A 329 2.60 1.61 -0.06
N VAL A 330 1.37 1.96 0.36
CA VAL A 330 0.97 2.01 1.78
C VAL A 330 1.05 0.63 2.43
N CYS A 331 0.86 -0.43 1.65
CA CYS A 331 0.90 -1.81 2.13
C CYS A 331 2.25 -2.49 1.92
N GLU A 332 3.23 -1.77 1.39
CA GLU A 332 4.59 -2.27 1.23
C GLU A 332 5.42 -1.93 2.49
N PRO A 333 6.16 -2.90 3.05
CA PRO A 333 7.00 -2.67 4.22
C PRO A 333 8.04 -1.58 3.94
N VAL A 334 8.27 -0.70 4.90
CA VAL A 334 9.29 0.36 4.82
C VAL A 334 10.68 -0.28 4.78
N ASN A 335 11.54 0.13 3.85
CA ASN A 335 12.94 -0.26 3.88
C ASN A 335 13.59 0.15 5.20
N SER A 336 14.52 -0.67 5.70
CA SER A 336 15.13 -0.51 7.03
C SER A 336 15.94 0.78 7.24
N ILE A 337 16.02 1.69 6.25
CA ILE A 337 16.81 2.92 6.33
C ILE A 337 16.15 4.02 5.45
N ASP A 338 15.40 4.94 6.06
CA ASP A 338 14.61 6.03 5.45
C ASP A 338 14.70 7.27 6.36
N ILE A 339 14.82 8.46 5.76
CA ILE A 339 14.87 9.75 6.48
C ILE A 339 13.93 10.75 5.81
N SER A 340 13.38 11.66 6.60
CA SER A 340 12.69 12.83 6.06
C SER A 340 13.36 14.13 6.50
N ILE A 341 13.27 15.15 5.66
CA ILE A 341 13.72 16.50 5.94
C ILE A 341 12.52 17.44 6.03
N ASN A 342 12.48 18.27 7.07
CA ASN A 342 11.43 19.27 7.26
C ASN A 342 12.05 20.62 7.64
N ALA A 343 11.58 21.69 7.00
CA ALA A 343 12.07 23.05 7.26
C ALA A 343 11.60 23.57 8.63
N THR A 344 12.44 24.34 9.31
CA THR A 344 12.09 25.00 10.59
C THR A 344 11.56 26.42 10.42
N GLN A 345 11.82 27.02 9.26
CA GLN A 345 11.49 28.40 8.91
C GLN A 345 11.64 28.58 7.39
N ASN A 346 10.86 29.49 6.81
CA ASN A 346 11.07 29.95 5.43
C ASN A 346 12.40 30.74 5.38
N VAL A 347 13.38 30.24 4.63
CA VAL A 347 14.64 30.93 4.37
C VAL A 347 14.37 31.97 3.29
N ASN A 348 14.07 33.22 3.68
CA ASN A 348 13.79 34.30 2.72
C ASN A 348 14.99 35.23 2.47
N TYR A 349 16.22 34.84 2.84
CA TYR A 349 17.39 35.72 2.73
C TYR A 349 18.41 35.21 1.71
N VAL A 350 18.63 35.99 0.65
CA VAL A 350 19.85 35.93 -0.16
C VAL A 350 20.72 37.13 0.21
N ASN A 351 21.87 36.88 0.84
CA ASN A 351 23.01 37.78 0.82
C ASN A 351 24.25 36.92 0.57
N GLU A 352 25.26 37.47 -0.10
CA GLU A 352 26.63 36.96 -0.19
C GLU A 352 27.35 36.85 1.19
N ASN A 353 26.63 36.87 2.33
CA ASN A 353 27.18 36.76 3.70
C ASN A 353 26.23 36.10 4.73
N CYS A 354 25.17 35.39 4.31
CA CYS A 354 24.31 34.60 5.23
C CYS A 354 24.63 33.11 5.12
N ASP A 355 25.77 32.69 5.69
CA ASP A 355 26.42 31.40 5.41
C ASP A 355 25.77 30.13 6.04
N PHE A 356 24.47 30.09 6.41
CA PHE A 356 23.84 28.85 6.96
C PHE A 356 22.30 28.78 6.92
N ILE A 357 21.77 27.56 6.77
CA ILE A 357 20.34 27.20 6.77
C ILE A 357 20.03 26.21 7.90
N ASN A 358 18.85 26.32 8.53
CA ASN A 358 18.40 25.43 9.60
C ASN A 358 17.18 24.57 9.20
N PHE A 359 17.26 23.25 9.38
CA PHE A 359 16.17 22.29 9.14
C PHE A 359 16.20 21.14 10.16
N TYR A 360 15.15 20.33 10.22
CA TYR A 360 15.12 19.06 10.97
C TYR A 360 15.28 17.89 10.01
N ILE A 361 16.01 16.87 10.45
CA ILE A 361 15.98 15.53 9.86
C ILE A 361 15.32 14.60 10.85
N THR A 362 14.35 13.83 10.38
CA THR A 362 13.62 12.82 11.17
C THR A 362 13.94 11.44 10.64
N ASN A 363 14.21 10.50 11.55
CA ASN A 363 14.31 9.09 11.20
C ASN A 363 12.91 8.49 11.04
N THR A 364 12.53 8.18 9.81
CA THR A 364 11.21 7.63 9.41
C THR A 364 11.20 6.10 9.33
N CYS A 365 12.37 5.45 9.45
CA CYS A 365 12.49 3.99 9.42
C CYS A 365 12.45 3.33 10.80
N ASP A 366 12.53 1.99 10.81
CA ASP A 366 12.51 1.14 12.01
C ASP A 366 13.89 0.90 12.64
N SER A 367 14.96 1.41 12.01
CA SER A 367 16.35 1.18 12.42
C SER A 367 17.03 2.47 12.90
N VAL A 368 18.06 2.34 13.73
CA VAL A 368 18.81 3.50 14.23
C VAL A 368 19.72 4.07 13.14
N ILE A 369 19.68 5.38 12.95
CA ILE A 369 20.53 6.10 11.99
C ILE A 369 21.72 6.72 12.71
N HIS A 370 22.91 6.35 12.24
CA HIS A 370 24.20 6.81 12.74
C HIS A 370 24.85 7.88 11.87
N TYR A 371 24.57 7.86 10.57
CA TYR A 371 25.16 8.79 9.60
C TYR A 371 24.12 9.17 8.54
N PHE A 372 24.25 10.36 7.95
CA PHE A 372 23.55 10.76 6.72
C PHE A 372 24.32 11.90 6.02
N GLU A 373 24.06 12.10 4.74
CA GLU A 373 24.65 13.17 3.92
C GLU A 373 23.59 14.20 3.54
N VAL A 374 23.88 15.48 3.75
CA VAL A 374 23.06 16.61 3.26
C VAL A 374 23.76 17.25 2.08
N VAL A 375 23.02 17.52 1.02
CA VAL A 375 23.48 18.21 -0.18
C VAL A 375 22.53 19.38 -0.49
N ALA A 376 23.08 20.53 -0.87
CA ALA A 376 22.31 21.69 -1.33
C ALA A 376 22.64 21.99 -2.80
N LYS A 377 21.60 22.28 -3.58
CA LYS A 377 21.66 22.68 -4.99
C LYS A 377 20.99 24.04 -5.19
N ALA A 378 21.63 24.92 -5.95
CA ALA A 378 21.08 26.20 -6.40
C ALA A 378 20.88 26.13 -7.92
N ASP A 379 19.64 26.31 -8.41
CA ASP A 379 19.28 26.14 -9.83
C ASP A 379 19.95 24.90 -10.47
N ASP A 380 19.82 23.74 -9.78
CA ASP A 380 20.43 22.43 -10.09
C ASP A 380 21.96 22.26 -9.93
N GLU A 381 22.73 23.32 -9.64
CA GLU A 381 24.16 23.19 -9.32
C GLU A 381 24.43 22.93 -7.84
N ILE A 382 25.29 21.96 -7.51
CA ILE A 382 25.66 21.66 -6.11
C ILE A 382 26.47 22.82 -5.52
N VAL A 383 25.90 23.48 -4.52
CA VAL A 383 26.50 24.62 -3.80
C VAL A 383 27.01 24.24 -2.40
N GLY A 384 26.66 23.06 -1.89
CA GLY A 384 27.20 22.52 -0.65
C GLY A 384 26.91 21.04 -0.45
N SER A 385 27.79 20.32 0.25
CA SER A 385 27.53 18.96 0.76
C SER A 385 28.28 18.74 2.07
N ASN A 386 27.65 18.05 3.02
CA ASN A 386 28.27 17.67 4.29
C ASN A 386 27.67 16.38 4.88
N THR A 387 28.49 15.59 5.57
CA THR A 387 28.06 14.35 6.24
C THR A 387 27.97 14.56 7.75
N TYR A 388 26.89 14.10 8.36
CA TYR A 388 26.62 14.24 9.79
C TYR A 388 26.67 12.89 10.51
N GLU A 389 27.27 12.87 11.70
CA GLU A 389 27.28 11.71 12.61
C GLU A 389 26.32 11.97 13.78
N VAL A 390 25.32 11.10 13.95
CA VAL A 390 24.25 11.23 14.94
C VAL A 390 23.91 9.86 15.56
N ILE A 391 23.03 9.83 16.56
CA ILE A 391 22.29 8.61 16.94
C ILE A 391 20.82 9.01 16.92
N LEU A 392 20.13 8.65 15.85
CA LEU A 392 18.75 9.01 15.63
C LEU A 392 17.89 7.74 15.68
N GLU A 393 17.17 7.56 16.78
CA GLU A 393 16.24 6.44 16.99
C GLU A 393 15.01 6.58 16.06
N PRO A 394 14.29 5.50 15.73
CA PRO A 394 13.03 5.55 14.97
C PRO A 394 12.06 6.62 15.50
N GLY A 395 11.59 7.50 14.62
CA GLY A 395 10.69 8.62 14.93
C GLY A 395 11.34 9.83 15.60
N ALA A 396 12.65 9.81 15.87
CA ALA A 396 13.36 10.95 16.47
C ALA A 396 13.81 11.96 15.40
N SER A 397 13.85 13.24 15.76
CA SER A 397 14.34 14.33 14.90
C SER A 397 15.58 15.01 15.46
N VAL A 398 16.45 15.50 14.58
CA VAL A 398 17.64 16.30 14.91
C VAL A 398 17.64 17.61 14.12
N SER A 399 17.98 18.72 14.78
CA SER A 399 18.16 20.01 14.11
C SER A 399 19.55 20.09 13.48
N ILE A 400 19.61 20.52 12.23
CA ILE A 400 20.83 20.67 11.45
C ILE A 400 20.97 22.12 11.03
N THR A 401 22.17 22.67 11.26
CA THR A 401 22.65 23.93 10.69
C THR A 401 23.62 23.59 9.56
N PHE A 402 23.27 23.97 8.34
CA PHE A 402 23.99 23.62 7.12
C PHE A 402 24.56 24.86 6.44
N PRO A 403 25.89 24.98 6.29
CA PRO A 403 26.48 26.13 5.62
C PRO A 403 26.31 26.04 4.09
N VAL A 404 25.93 27.14 3.43
CA VAL A 404 25.73 27.19 1.98
C VAL A 404 26.17 28.53 1.39
N ASP A 405 26.89 28.48 0.27
CA ASP A 405 27.29 29.66 -0.52
C ASP A 405 26.35 29.78 -1.73
N ILE A 406 25.38 30.71 -1.70
CA ILE A 406 24.36 30.86 -2.76
C ILE A 406 24.84 31.90 -3.80
N PRO A 407 24.92 31.55 -5.10
CA PRO A 407 25.27 32.49 -6.18
C PRO A 407 24.25 33.62 -6.35
N THR A 408 24.71 34.79 -6.81
CA THR A 408 23.83 35.92 -7.15
C THR A 408 22.93 35.62 -8.34
N GLY A 409 21.64 35.91 -8.23
CA GLY A 409 20.64 35.65 -9.28
C GLY A 409 19.97 34.27 -9.22
N THR A 410 20.25 33.47 -8.18
CA THR A 410 19.63 32.15 -7.98
C THR A 410 18.12 32.28 -7.79
N SER A 411 17.34 31.48 -8.50
CA SER A 411 15.87 31.47 -8.39
C SER A 411 15.33 30.42 -7.42
N GLU A 412 16.00 29.27 -7.33
CA GLU A 412 15.59 28.13 -6.51
C GLU A 412 16.77 27.52 -5.74
N LEU A 413 16.55 27.20 -4.47
CA LEU A 413 17.47 26.44 -3.64
C LEU A 413 16.80 25.15 -3.15
N MET A 414 17.36 24.00 -3.51
CA MET A 414 16.95 22.68 -3.06
C MET A 414 17.96 22.13 -2.04
N ILE A 415 17.50 21.69 -0.87
CA ILE A 415 18.32 20.93 0.08
C ILE A 415 17.77 19.53 0.13
N PHE A 416 18.62 18.51 -0.02
CA PHE A 416 18.22 17.14 0.12
C PHE A 416 19.16 16.32 1.00
N CYS A 417 18.61 15.28 1.64
CA CYS A 417 19.34 14.35 2.46
C CYS A 417 19.43 12.97 1.76
N SER A 418 20.51 12.25 1.97
CA SER A 418 20.74 10.94 1.36
C SER A 418 21.73 10.09 2.17
N ASN A 419 21.95 8.84 1.72
CA ASN A 419 22.97 7.93 2.26
C ASN A 419 22.89 7.66 3.77
N PRO A 420 21.72 7.37 4.35
CA PRO A 420 21.65 7.03 5.76
C PRO A 420 22.48 5.77 6.05
N ASN A 421 23.29 5.83 7.11
CA ASN A 421 24.31 4.84 7.48
C ASN A 421 25.40 4.55 6.43
N MET A 422 25.50 5.34 5.36
CA MET A 422 26.44 5.17 4.24
C MET A 422 26.37 3.80 3.54
N ILE A 423 25.19 3.18 3.49
CA ILE A 423 25.02 1.83 2.91
C ILE A 423 24.68 1.88 1.41
N GLY A 424 24.38 3.06 0.85
CA GLY A 424 24.07 3.22 -0.57
C GLY A 424 22.77 2.55 -1.01
N ILE A 425 21.86 2.33 -0.06
CA ILE A 425 20.49 1.87 -0.30
C ILE A 425 19.65 3.11 -0.56
N TYR A 426 18.81 3.06 -1.60
CA TYR A 426 17.92 4.15 -1.95
C TYR A 426 16.77 4.26 -0.94
N ASP A 427 16.40 5.49 -0.66
CA ASP A 427 15.23 5.84 0.12
C ASP A 427 13.95 5.52 -0.69
N ASP A 428 12.93 4.97 -0.03
CA ASP A 428 11.68 4.55 -0.67
C ASP A 428 10.75 5.72 -1.03
N LYS A 429 10.93 6.87 -0.38
CA LYS A 429 10.13 8.07 -0.63
C LYS A 429 11.06 9.25 -0.90
N PRO A 430 11.80 9.27 -2.01
CA PRO A 430 12.74 10.35 -2.34
C PRO A 430 12.09 11.75 -2.28
N GLU A 431 10.77 11.84 -2.46
CA GLU A 431 9.92 13.01 -2.27
C GLU A 431 10.08 13.71 -0.91
N ASN A 432 10.29 12.96 0.18
CA ASN A 432 10.37 13.49 1.55
C ASN A 432 11.82 13.87 1.96
N ASN A 433 12.77 13.63 1.05
CA ASN A 433 14.19 13.85 1.27
C ASN A 433 14.67 15.20 0.84
N PHE A 434 13.80 16.04 0.27
CA PHE A 434 14.16 17.37 -0.18
C PHE A 434 13.20 18.45 0.37
N ILE A 435 13.76 19.64 0.53
CA ILE A 435 13.03 20.88 0.76
C ILE A 435 13.46 21.90 -0.30
N TYR A 436 12.49 22.64 -0.83
CA TYR A 436 12.71 23.73 -1.77
C TYR A 436 12.50 25.07 -1.10
N TYR A 437 13.34 26.03 -1.46
CA TYR A 437 13.19 27.44 -1.13
C TYR A 437 13.16 28.23 -2.44
N ASN A 438 12.05 28.94 -2.67
CA ASN A 438 11.98 29.95 -3.72
C ASN A 438 12.69 31.21 -3.21
N LEU A 439 13.68 31.71 -3.94
CA LEU A 439 14.45 32.88 -3.54
C LEU A 439 13.84 34.17 -4.13
N LEU A 440 13.74 35.23 -3.31
CA LEU A 440 13.05 36.48 -3.67
C LEU A 440 13.81 37.32 -4.73
N THR A 441 13.07 37.99 -5.61
CA THR A 441 13.60 38.97 -6.58
C THR A 441 13.85 40.34 -5.96
N ILE A 442 14.97 40.98 -6.32
CA ILE A 442 15.30 42.35 -5.89
C ILE A 442 14.45 43.34 -6.69
N ASN A 443 13.56 44.09 -6.02
CA ASN A 443 12.82 45.19 -6.63
C ASN A 443 13.45 46.54 -6.23
N THR A 444 13.66 47.42 -7.20
CA THR A 444 14.30 48.73 -6.97
C THR A 444 13.31 49.85 -6.63
N ASN A 445 12.01 49.65 -6.79
CA ASN A 445 10.98 50.68 -6.57
C ASN A 445 9.84 50.14 -5.70
N LEU A 446 9.78 50.55 -4.43
CA LEU A 446 8.58 50.37 -3.60
C LEU A 446 7.69 51.60 -3.76
N CYS A 447 6.54 51.48 -4.42
CA CYS A 447 5.50 52.51 -4.36
C CYS A 447 4.16 51.82 -4.59
N GLU A 448 3.32 51.83 -3.57
CA GLU A 448 1.99 51.24 -3.60
C GLU A 448 0.99 52.32 -3.20
N ASP A 449 0.15 52.70 -4.17
CA ASP A 449 -0.96 53.63 -3.99
C ASP A 449 -2.29 52.90 -3.75
N PHE A 450 -2.30 51.57 -3.81
CA PHE A 450 -3.45 50.71 -3.57
C PHE A 450 -4.63 50.90 -4.55
N GLU A 451 -4.48 51.70 -5.62
CA GLU A 451 -5.59 52.07 -6.53
C GLU A 451 -5.77 51.14 -7.75
N GLY A 452 -4.96 50.08 -7.88
CA GLY A 452 -5.00 49.12 -8.98
C GLY A 452 -5.88 47.88 -8.75
N ASP A 453 -6.18 47.13 -9.82
CA ASP A 453 -6.90 45.83 -9.74
C ASP A 453 -6.05 44.71 -9.05
N TYR A 454 -4.74 44.94 -8.88
CA TYR A 454 -3.77 44.01 -8.29
C TYR A 454 -2.72 44.80 -7.50
N LEU A 455 -2.25 44.26 -6.37
CA LEU A 455 -1.09 44.79 -5.64
C LEU A 455 0.17 44.58 -6.48
N GLU A 456 0.87 45.66 -6.85
CA GLU A 456 2.12 45.55 -7.60
C GLU A 456 3.28 45.11 -6.70
N ASN A 457 3.24 45.44 -5.39
CA ASN A 457 4.34 45.21 -4.44
C ASN A 457 4.01 44.30 -3.22
N GLY A 458 2.94 43.51 -3.31
CA GLY A 458 2.73 42.30 -2.51
C GLY A 458 2.81 42.41 -0.98
N PHE A 459 2.05 43.31 -0.34
CA PHE A 459 1.94 43.34 1.12
C PHE A 459 1.19 42.10 1.67
N LEU A 460 1.81 41.41 2.62
CA LEU A 460 1.27 40.19 3.23
C LEU A 460 1.08 40.37 4.73
N ASN A 461 0.08 39.67 5.28
CA ASN A 461 -0.01 39.47 6.71
C ASN A 461 1.10 38.49 7.14
N TYR A 462 1.99 38.92 8.04
CA TYR A 462 3.16 38.14 8.45
C TYR A 462 2.79 36.81 9.14
N GLU A 463 1.65 36.75 9.82
CA GLU A 463 1.21 35.54 10.53
C GLU A 463 0.47 34.55 9.62
N SER A 464 -0.35 35.02 8.68
CA SER A 464 -1.13 34.14 7.78
C SER A 464 -0.47 33.88 6.41
N MET A 465 0.53 34.67 6.03
CA MET A 465 1.15 34.69 4.70
C MET A 465 0.15 34.86 3.53
N GLU A 466 -1.03 35.43 3.80
CA GLU A 466 -2.03 35.75 2.80
C GLU A 466 -1.92 37.22 2.35
N PHE A 467 -2.22 37.48 1.07
CA PHE A 467 -2.35 38.85 0.55
C PHE A 467 -3.49 39.57 1.26
N ILE A 468 -3.20 40.78 1.72
CA ILE A 468 -4.17 41.56 2.46
C ILE A 468 -5.14 42.21 1.47
N PRO A 469 -6.45 41.99 1.59
CA PRO A 469 -7.43 42.69 0.76
C PRO A 469 -7.45 44.18 1.15
N PHE A 470 -7.40 45.08 0.17
CA PHE A 470 -7.60 46.52 0.36
C PHE A 470 -9.09 46.88 0.29
N LEU A 471 -9.51 47.91 1.02
CA LEU A 471 -10.91 48.33 1.14
C LEU A 471 -11.21 49.53 0.24
N GLU A 472 -12.29 49.46 -0.54
CA GLU A 472 -12.78 50.58 -1.38
C GLU A 472 -13.46 51.67 -0.53
N ALA A 473 -12.98 52.91 -0.66
CA ALA A 473 -13.62 54.13 -0.20
C ALA A 473 -13.94 55.09 -1.35
N ASN A 474 -14.96 55.92 -1.19
CA ASN A 474 -15.43 56.81 -2.24
C ASN A 474 -14.85 58.24 -2.09
N THR A 475 -13.55 58.50 -2.31
CA THR A 475 -13.01 59.84 -2.73
C THR A 475 -11.46 59.91 -2.83
N VAL A 476 -10.91 60.30 -4.00
CA VAL A 476 -9.46 60.58 -4.26
C VAL A 476 -9.04 62.02 -3.95
N CYS A 477 -7.83 62.18 -3.40
CA CYS A 477 -7.21 63.45 -3.03
C CYS A 477 -5.93 63.75 -3.82
N MET A 478 -6.08 64.46 -4.94
CA MET A 478 -4.95 65.08 -5.64
C MET A 478 -5.14 66.59 -5.73
N GLY A 479 -4.37 67.35 -4.94
CA GLY A 479 -4.23 68.80 -5.05
C GLY A 479 -5.53 69.60 -5.19
N ASN A 480 -6.18 69.96 -4.07
CA ASN A 480 -7.28 70.94 -3.99
C ASN A 480 -8.53 70.73 -4.90
N PHE A 481 -8.68 69.61 -5.61
CA PHE A 481 -9.88 69.30 -6.42
C PHE A 481 -10.46 67.93 -6.05
N ILE A 482 -11.80 67.80 -6.12
CA ILE A 482 -12.55 66.56 -5.81
C ILE A 482 -13.03 65.95 -7.13
N TYR A 483 -12.64 64.70 -7.42
CA TYR A 483 -13.23 63.85 -8.46
C TYR A 483 -13.93 62.63 -7.83
N GLN A 484 -14.94 62.09 -8.51
CA GLN A 484 -15.53 60.78 -8.18
C GLN A 484 -14.68 59.70 -8.85
N ASP A 485 -13.63 59.24 -8.18
CA ASP A 485 -13.02 57.92 -8.36
C ASP A 485 -12.73 57.33 -6.97
N ILE A 486 -12.67 56.00 -6.93
CA ILE A 486 -12.55 55.16 -5.73
C ILE A 486 -11.12 55.33 -5.18
N GLN A 487 -10.97 55.49 -3.86
CA GLN A 487 -9.69 55.28 -3.17
C GLN A 487 -9.70 53.97 -2.45
N CYS A 488 -8.69 53.16 -2.68
CA CYS A 488 -8.45 51.94 -1.98
C CYS A 488 -7.35 52.18 -0.93
N TYR A 489 -7.55 51.73 0.31
CA TYR A 489 -6.56 51.87 1.38
C TYR A 489 -6.37 50.57 2.15
N MET A 490 -5.27 50.50 2.90
CA MET A 490 -5.01 49.42 3.83
C MET A 490 -5.56 49.75 5.21
N GLU A 491 -6.46 48.91 5.75
CA GLU A 491 -6.95 49.02 7.13
C GLU A 491 -6.15 48.11 8.06
N LEU A 492 -5.58 48.70 9.12
CA LEU A 492 -5.00 48.00 10.26
C LEU A 492 -6.01 47.97 11.41
N VAL A 493 -6.51 46.78 11.75
CA VAL A 493 -7.44 46.56 12.87
C VAL A 493 -6.82 45.61 13.88
N ASP A 494 -6.57 46.12 15.09
CA ASP A 494 -6.23 45.25 16.22
C ASP A 494 -7.52 44.59 16.76
N SER A 495 -7.72 43.29 16.55
CA SER A 495 -8.87 42.54 17.10
C SER A 495 -8.49 41.80 18.40
N VAL A 496 -8.44 42.51 19.54
CA VAL A 496 -8.37 42.04 20.95
C VAL A 496 -7.37 40.90 21.29
N ALA A 497 -6.50 40.45 20.38
CA ALA A 497 -5.52 39.38 20.63
C ALA A 497 -4.40 39.23 19.58
N ILE A 498 -4.34 40.04 18.51
CA ILE A 498 -3.37 39.87 17.42
C ILE A 498 -2.78 41.22 17.02
N ASN A 499 -1.48 41.42 17.24
CA ASN A 499 -0.75 42.53 16.63
C ASN A 499 -0.72 42.26 15.12
N GLN A 500 -1.35 43.11 14.30
CA GLN A 500 -1.23 42.96 12.85
C GLN A 500 0.16 43.44 12.43
N LEU A 501 1.01 42.49 12.04
CA LEU A 501 2.32 42.70 11.43
C LEU A 501 2.19 42.53 9.91
N ILE A 502 2.55 43.57 9.17
CA ILE A 502 2.53 43.57 7.71
C ILE A 502 3.93 43.83 7.20
N THR A 503 4.38 43.01 6.26
CA THR A 503 5.70 43.12 5.62
C THR A 503 5.56 43.35 4.12
N SER A 504 6.47 44.12 3.52
CA SER A 504 6.66 44.09 2.07
C SER A 504 7.26 42.75 1.67
N TYR A 505 6.75 42.13 0.60
CA TYR A 505 7.32 40.88 0.05
C TYR A 505 8.63 41.14 -0.70
N ASP A 506 8.83 42.36 -1.20
CA ASP A 506 10.03 42.76 -1.93
C ASP A 506 11.21 43.12 -1.01
N ILE A 507 12.42 42.78 -1.47
CA ILE A 507 13.68 43.28 -0.92
C ILE A 507 14.04 44.59 -1.62
N ILE A 508 14.14 45.67 -0.83
CA ILE A 508 14.36 47.02 -1.32
C ILE A 508 15.86 47.32 -1.36
N ASN A 509 16.36 47.67 -2.54
CA ASN A 509 17.71 48.23 -2.67
C ASN A 509 17.70 49.76 -2.45
N VAL A 510 18.37 50.23 -1.39
CA VAL A 510 18.50 51.65 -1.03
C VAL A 510 19.72 52.30 -1.73
N ASP A 511 19.94 52.00 -3.01
CA ASP A 511 21.18 52.34 -3.74
C ASP A 511 21.34 53.81 -4.17
N SER A 512 22.61 54.27 -4.08
CA SER A 512 23.36 55.43 -4.63
C SER A 512 22.69 56.75 -5.13
N LEU A 513 21.48 57.11 -4.67
CA LEU A 513 20.86 58.40 -4.94
C LEU A 513 20.99 59.39 -3.77
N ALA A 514 20.76 60.68 -4.03
CA ALA A 514 21.21 61.78 -3.17
C ALA A 514 20.41 61.92 -1.86
N ASP A 515 19.16 61.45 -1.83
CA ASP A 515 18.32 61.31 -0.64
C ASP A 515 17.36 60.11 -0.84
N ALA A 516 17.17 59.27 0.19
CA ALA A 516 16.18 58.18 0.20
C ALA A 516 15.29 58.34 1.44
N PHE A 517 13.98 58.46 1.23
CA PHE A 517 13.00 58.56 2.31
C PHE A 517 11.74 57.79 1.93
N LEU A 518 11.09 57.25 2.95
CA LEU A 518 9.79 56.61 2.82
C LEU A 518 8.71 57.64 3.13
N THR A 519 7.74 57.80 2.24
CA THR A 519 6.49 58.52 2.53
C THR A 519 5.37 57.53 2.79
N ILE A 520 4.51 57.88 3.73
CA ILE A 520 3.31 57.13 4.09
C ILE A 520 2.22 58.15 4.38
N ASP A 521 1.06 58.02 3.75
CA ASP A 521 -0.14 58.72 4.18
C ASP A 521 -0.82 57.90 5.27
N ILE A 522 -0.99 58.52 6.44
CA ILE A 522 -1.67 57.90 7.57
C ILE A 522 -3.01 58.57 7.83
N SER A 523 -3.99 57.80 8.28
CA SER A 523 -5.22 58.33 8.83
C SER A 523 -5.62 57.57 10.08
N SER A 524 -5.87 58.30 11.16
CA SER A 524 -6.29 57.74 12.44
C SER A 524 -7.08 58.78 13.22
N LYS A 525 -8.05 58.34 14.01
CA LYS A 525 -8.92 59.23 14.77
C LYS A 525 -8.66 59.11 16.27
N ASP A 526 -8.54 60.25 16.94
CA ASP A 526 -8.33 60.30 18.39
C ASP A 526 -9.62 59.93 19.15
N ASP A 527 -9.67 58.75 19.78
CA ASP A 527 -10.82 58.30 20.56
C ASP A 527 -10.66 58.66 22.05
N TYR A 528 -10.91 59.93 22.37
CA TYR A 528 -10.81 60.54 23.73
C TYR A 528 -11.59 59.82 24.86
N LEU A 529 -12.40 58.78 24.56
CA LEU A 529 -13.36 58.19 25.49
C LEU A 529 -12.86 56.98 26.29
N LEU A 530 -11.74 56.34 25.92
CA LEU A 530 -11.36 55.02 26.47
C LEU A 530 -10.02 54.93 27.24
N ASP A 531 -9.25 56.01 27.39
CA ASP A 531 -7.86 55.96 27.93
C ASP A 531 -6.94 54.95 27.19
N ALA A 532 -7.40 54.39 26.07
CA ALA A 532 -6.72 53.39 25.26
C ALA A 532 -5.76 54.09 24.29
N THR A 533 -4.48 53.69 24.32
CA THR A 533 -3.51 54.21 23.35
C THR A 533 -3.32 53.20 22.22
N THR A 534 -3.52 53.66 20.98
CA THR A 534 -3.11 52.95 19.76
C THR A 534 -1.75 53.49 19.34
N THR A 535 -0.83 52.58 19.01
CA THR A 535 0.52 52.90 18.55
C THR A 535 0.80 52.26 17.21
N LEU A 536 1.31 53.03 16.26
CA LEU A 536 1.85 52.55 14.99
C LEU A 536 3.38 52.51 15.09
N TYR A 537 3.96 51.35 14.84
CA TYR A 537 5.39 51.16 14.65
C TYR A 537 5.71 50.91 13.18
N VAL A 538 6.78 51.54 12.71
CA VAL A 538 7.42 51.21 11.43
C VAL A 538 8.81 50.71 11.74
N PHE A 539 9.10 49.48 11.34
CA PHE A 539 10.42 48.86 11.47
C PHE A 539 11.10 48.68 10.13
N ILE A 540 12.41 48.53 10.19
CA ILE A 540 13.25 48.13 9.09
C ILE A 540 14.08 46.92 9.50
N SER A 541 14.20 45.94 8.61
CA SER A 541 15.04 44.76 8.82
C SER A 541 16.14 44.73 7.76
N SER A 542 17.38 44.48 8.19
CA SER A 542 18.53 44.27 7.31
C SER A 542 19.40 43.13 7.83
N CYS A 543 20.36 42.65 7.03
CA CYS A 543 21.28 41.58 7.43
C CYS A 543 22.15 41.97 8.66
N ALA A 544 22.37 43.26 8.91
CA ALA A 544 23.17 43.75 10.03
C ALA A 544 22.35 43.98 11.30
N SER A 545 21.04 44.23 11.17
CA SER A 545 20.10 44.43 12.28
C SER A 545 18.77 43.75 11.98
N PRO A 546 18.43 42.65 12.67
CA PRO A 546 17.24 41.86 12.33
C PRO A 546 15.92 42.62 12.50
N LEU A 547 15.91 43.70 13.31
CA LEU A 547 14.79 44.63 13.41
C LEU A 547 15.25 45.93 14.09
N ASP A 548 15.11 47.08 13.42
CA ASP A 548 15.31 48.41 14.00
C ASP A 548 14.04 49.27 13.84
N THR A 549 13.80 50.18 14.78
CA THR A 549 12.56 51.01 14.80
C THR A 549 12.81 52.34 14.09
N LEU A 550 12.14 52.56 12.96
CA LEU A 550 12.19 53.81 12.21
C LEU A 550 11.24 54.88 12.77
N LEU A 551 10.03 54.48 13.15
CA LEU A 551 8.99 55.38 13.65
C LEU A 551 8.13 54.69 14.71
N SER A 552 7.67 55.48 15.70
CA SER A 552 6.72 55.05 16.73
C SER A 552 5.81 56.24 17.07
N LEU A 553 4.56 56.21 16.62
CA LEU A 553 3.55 57.24 16.90
C LEU A 553 2.42 56.67 17.75
N SER A 554 2.04 57.36 18.82
CA SER A 554 1.02 56.86 19.77
C SER A 554 -0.03 57.92 20.12
N GLY A 555 -1.28 57.47 20.28
CA GLY A 555 -2.40 58.31 20.74
C GLY A 555 -2.57 59.58 19.90
N SER A 556 -2.55 60.75 20.54
CA SER A 556 -2.73 62.04 19.86
C SER A 556 -1.63 62.40 18.87
N GLU A 557 -0.46 61.76 18.93
CA GLU A 557 0.62 61.95 17.93
C GLU A 557 0.37 61.14 16.65
N LEU A 558 -0.45 60.09 16.75
CA LEU A 558 -0.88 59.27 15.61
C LEU A 558 -2.18 59.79 14.99
N ALA A 559 -3.03 60.45 15.78
CA ALA A 559 -4.34 60.89 15.34
C ALA A 559 -4.27 62.10 14.39
N THR A 560 -4.80 61.91 13.18
CA THR A 560 -4.94 62.94 12.14
C THR A 560 -6.28 63.66 12.20
N VAL A 561 -7.29 63.06 12.85
CA VAL A 561 -8.64 63.64 13.02
C VAL A 561 -9.02 63.76 14.49
N ASP A 562 -9.32 64.99 14.90
CA ASP A 562 -9.90 65.31 16.20
C ASP A 562 -11.42 65.02 16.22
N GLY A 563 -11.90 64.12 17.08
CA GLY A 563 -13.36 63.99 17.26
C GLY A 563 -13.85 62.98 18.29
N VAL A 564 -14.72 63.43 19.20
CA VAL A 564 -15.42 62.56 20.15
C VAL A 564 -16.60 61.84 19.47
N THR A 565 -16.59 60.52 19.48
CA THR A 565 -17.73 59.69 19.04
C THR A 565 -18.83 59.72 20.10
N THR A 566 -19.72 60.71 20.07
CA THR A 566 -20.85 60.75 21.02
C THR A 566 -21.94 59.75 20.63
N GLY A 567 -21.91 58.55 21.22
CA GLY A 567 -23.06 57.63 21.25
C GLY A 567 -22.68 56.17 21.10
N CYS A 568 -23.17 55.32 22.01
CA CYS A 568 -23.10 53.86 21.94
C CYS A 568 -23.91 53.30 20.75
N THR A 569 -23.38 53.42 19.55
CA THR A 569 -23.59 52.54 18.40
C THR A 569 -22.46 52.86 17.42
N TYR A 570 -21.41 52.03 17.44
CA TYR A 570 -20.32 52.04 16.46
C TYR A 570 -20.91 51.88 15.05
N PRO A 571 -20.59 52.79 14.13
CA PRO A 571 -19.97 52.33 12.91
C PRO A 571 -18.50 52.74 12.95
N ASP A 572 -17.65 51.77 12.62
CA ASP A 572 -16.23 51.86 12.37
C ASP A 572 -15.93 53.15 11.60
N TRP A 573 -15.11 54.03 12.20
CA TRP A 573 -14.81 55.30 11.58
C TRP A 573 -13.83 55.02 10.44
N ILE A 574 -14.18 55.46 9.24
CA ILE A 574 -13.33 55.41 8.05
C ILE A 574 -12.99 56.85 7.63
N PRO A 575 -11.81 57.08 7.02
CA PRO A 575 -11.48 58.35 6.40
C PRO A 575 -12.43 58.62 5.22
N LEU A 576 -12.99 59.82 5.14
CA LEU A 576 -13.98 60.21 4.13
C LEU A 576 -13.62 61.49 3.37
N SER A 577 -12.52 62.14 3.73
CA SER A 577 -12.08 63.37 3.12
C SER A 577 -10.56 63.52 3.14
N CYS A 578 -10.03 64.32 2.23
CA CYS A 578 -8.59 64.63 2.16
C CYS A 578 -8.01 65.28 3.42
N SER A 579 -8.86 65.90 4.24
CA SER A 579 -8.43 66.48 5.51
C SER A 579 -8.25 65.44 6.61
N ASP A 580 -8.65 64.18 6.38
CA ASP A 580 -8.52 63.10 7.35
C ASP A 580 -7.15 62.41 7.28
N TRP A 581 -6.34 62.69 6.25
CA TRP A 581 -5.04 62.07 6.01
C TRP A 581 -3.89 63.04 6.32
N GLU A 582 -2.78 62.51 6.83
CA GLU A 582 -1.52 63.23 7.04
C GLU A 582 -0.35 62.42 6.45
N SER A 583 0.48 63.08 5.64
CA SER A 583 1.68 62.46 5.06
C SER A 583 2.85 62.56 6.04
N ILE A 584 3.48 61.42 6.32
CA ILE A 584 4.71 61.34 7.11
C ILE A 584 5.87 60.98 6.20
N GLN A 585 7.04 61.55 6.48
CA GLN A 585 8.29 61.25 5.82
C GLN A 585 9.28 60.65 6.83
N ILE A 586 9.83 59.48 6.51
CA ILE A 586 10.79 58.75 7.33
C ILE A 586 12.15 58.75 6.62
N ASP A 587 13.20 59.17 7.34
CA ASP A 587 14.58 59.23 6.84
C ASP A 587 15.23 57.85 6.82
N LEU A 588 15.87 57.50 5.69
CA LEU A 588 16.60 56.25 5.50
C LEU A 588 18.11 56.47 5.27
N CYS A 589 18.69 57.67 5.52
CA CYS A 589 20.13 57.97 5.28
C CYS A 589 21.07 56.93 5.94
N ASP A 590 20.69 56.32 7.08
CA ASP A 590 21.53 55.34 7.81
C ASP A 590 21.63 53.96 7.12
N TYR A 591 20.73 53.68 6.16
CA TYR A 591 20.62 52.41 5.44
C TYR A 591 21.05 52.51 3.97
N LEU A 592 21.71 53.62 3.57
CA LEU A 592 22.19 53.82 2.21
C LEU A 592 23.17 52.72 1.78
N GLY A 593 22.83 52.03 0.68
CA GLY A 593 23.62 50.90 0.16
C GLY A 593 23.37 49.56 0.85
N GLU A 594 22.35 49.47 1.70
CA GLU A 594 21.85 48.20 2.23
C GLU A 594 20.62 47.71 1.46
N TYR A 595 20.35 46.40 1.56
CA TYR A 595 19.09 45.77 1.16
C TYR A 595 18.21 45.59 2.39
N VAL A 596 16.98 46.10 2.34
CA VAL A 596 16.11 46.23 3.52
C VAL A 596 14.67 45.83 3.23
N THR A 597 13.95 45.43 4.29
CA THR A 597 12.50 45.20 4.27
C THR A 597 11.83 46.11 5.30
N ILE A 598 10.65 46.66 4.95
CA ILE A 598 9.88 47.56 5.84
C ILE A 598 8.69 46.80 6.43
N ILE A 599 8.48 46.96 7.73
CA ILE A 599 7.44 46.26 8.50
C ILE A 599 6.58 47.28 9.22
N PHE A 600 5.25 47.13 9.14
CA PHE A 600 4.28 47.96 9.86
C PHE A 600 3.62 47.12 10.96
N GLU A 601 3.55 47.66 12.18
CA GLU A 601 2.89 47.00 13.32
C GLU A 601 1.95 47.98 14.03
N ILE A 602 0.72 47.56 14.32
CA ILE A 602 -0.21 48.26 15.20
C ILE A 602 -0.33 47.56 16.54
N GLN A 603 -0.35 48.33 17.63
CA GLN A 603 -0.64 47.84 18.98
C GLN A 603 -1.72 48.71 19.62
N SER A 604 -2.81 48.10 20.11
CA SER A 604 -3.90 48.76 20.82
C SER A 604 -4.19 48.07 22.16
N GLU A 605 -4.31 48.84 23.25
CA GLU A 605 -4.52 48.27 24.60
C GLU A 605 -5.88 47.52 24.77
N TYR A 606 -6.86 47.72 23.88
CA TYR A 606 -8.20 47.13 23.99
C TYR A 606 -8.74 46.54 22.68
N GLY A 607 -7.92 46.41 21.64
CA GLY A 607 -8.34 45.82 20.36
C GLY A 607 -9.44 46.61 19.65
N SER A 608 -9.31 47.94 19.63
CA SER A 608 -10.22 48.84 18.90
C SER A 608 -9.49 49.98 18.19
N GLY A 609 -8.18 49.83 17.94
CA GLY A 609 -7.39 50.79 17.19
C GLY A 609 -7.57 50.59 15.70
N GLN A 610 -8.00 51.64 14.99
CA GLN A 610 -8.08 51.67 13.54
C GLN A 610 -7.03 52.64 13.01
N VAL A 611 -6.10 52.14 12.19
CA VAL A 611 -5.12 52.97 11.47
C VAL A 611 -5.23 52.62 10.00
N TYR A 612 -5.34 53.63 9.16
CA TYR A 612 -5.38 53.47 7.71
C TYR A 612 -4.08 53.96 7.12
N LEU A 613 -3.51 53.18 6.21
CA LEU A 613 -2.29 53.52 5.47
C LEU A 613 -2.61 53.60 3.97
N ASP A 614 -2.03 54.59 3.31
CA ASP A 614 -2.13 54.82 1.87
C ASP A 614 -0.83 55.43 1.32
N ASN A 615 -0.63 55.40 0.00
CA ASN A 615 0.52 55.99 -0.72
C ASN A 615 1.88 55.66 -0.08
N ILE A 616 2.16 54.37 0.15
CA ILE A 616 3.42 53.93 0.74
C ILE A 616 4.48 53.92 -0.36
N CYS A 617 5.29 54.97 -0.42
CA CYS A 617 6.25 55.15 -1.51
C CYS A 617 7.66 55.45 -1.01
N LEU A 618 8.59 54.65 -1.48
CA LEU A 618 10.01 54.93 -1.40
C LEU A 618 10.36 55.98 -2.44
N HIS A 619 10.64 57.18 -1.98
CA HIS A 619 11.13 58.23 -2.85
C HIS A 619 12.65 58.23 -2.87
N LYS A 620 13.18 58.21 -4.08
CA LYS A 620 14.58 58.45 -4.36
C LYS A 620 14.69 59.80 -5.05
N ILE A 621 15.34 60.78 -4.43
CA ILE A 621 15.64 62.03 -5.14
C ILE A 621 16.83 61.77 -6.05
N GLY A 622 16.56 61.77 -7.36
CA GLY A 622 17.58 61.71 -8.40
C GLY A 622 18.61 62.82 -8.22
N LYS A 623 19.85 62.62 -8.70
CA LYS A 623 20.86 63.68 -8.71
C LYS A 623 20.28 64.93 -9.39
N PRO A 624 20.49 66.15 -8.85
CA PRO A 624 19.94 67.36 -9.44
C PRO A 624 20.40 67.49 -10.90
N GLN A 625 19.45 67.62 -11.83
CA GLN A 625 19.72 67.77 -13.26
C GLN A 625 19.56 69.23 -13.68
N ALA A 626 20.53 69.74 -14.44
CA ALA A 626 20.39 71.01 -15.15
C ALA A 626 19.49 70.80 -16.39
N ILE A 627 18.37 71.53 -16.50
CA ILE A 627 17.42 71.44 -17.62
C ILE A 627 17.49 72.71 -18.49
N GLU A 628 17.41 72.53 -19.81
CA GLU A 628 17.34 73.59 -20.84
C GLU A 628 15.90 73.82 -21.34
N VAL A 629 15.51 75.08 -21.62
CA VAL A 629 14.33 75.40 -22.45
C VAL A 629 14.58 76.57 -23.43
N MET A 630 14.35 76.25 -24.71
CA MET A 630 14.16 77.05 -25.94
C MET A 630 15.33 77.84 -26.54
N GLU A 631 15.86 77.28 -27.63
CA GLU A 631 16.53 77.96 -28.73
C GLU A 631 15.77 79.22 -29.16
N SER A 632 16.46 80.35 -29.14
CA SER A 632 16.04 81.54 -29.87
C SER A 632 17.25 82.15 -30.57
N CYS A 633 17.02 82.86 -31.66
CA CYS A 633 18.05 83.71 -32.29
C CYS A 633 18.38 84.97 -31.45
N GLU A 634 18.00 85.04 -30.16
CA GLU A 634 18.33 86.15 -29.25
C GLU A 634 19.50 85.75 -28.33
N GLU A 635 20.38 86.71 -28.03
CA GLU A 635 21.69 86.55 -27.36
C GLU A 635 21.65 86.03 -25.89
N ILE A 636 20.53 85.53 -25.37
CA ILE A 636 20.32 85.16 -23.96
C ILE A 636 19.48 83.86 -23.84
N ILE A 637 19.96 82.89 -23.06
CA ILE A 637 19.35 81.57 -22.76
C ILE A 637 18.95 81.52 -21.28
N GLN A 638 17.88 80.81 -20.93
CA GLN A 638 17.49 80.57 -19.54
C GLN A 638 18.13 79.28 -18.98
N LEU A 639 18.73 79.35 -17.80
CA LEU A 639 19.23 78.21 -17.04
C LEU A 639 18.22 77.83 -15.96
N ILE A 640 17.88 76.54 -15.87
CA ILE A 640 16.94 76.00 -14.88
C ILE A 640 17.62 74.80 -14.18
N ALA A 641 17.56 74.76 -12.85
CA ALA A 641 17.90 73.60 -12.03
C ALA A 641 16.67 73.19 -11.20
N ASN A 642 16.40 71.89 -11.13
CA ASN A 642 15.14 71.30 -10.66
C ASN A 642 15.02 71.23 -9.12
N ASP A 643 15.15 72.37 -8.44
CA ASP A 643 14.88 72.55 -6.99
C ASP A 643 16.00 72.16 -6.02
N VAL A 644 16.73 73.18 -5.53
CA VAL A 644 17.35 73.17 -4.19
C VAL A 644 17.76 74.57 -3.73
N GLU A 645 17.36 74.95 -2.51
CA GLU A 645 17.57 76.29 -1.94
C GLU A 645 19.04 76.67 -1.62
N ASN A 646 20.00 75.76 -1.89
CA ASN A 646 21.41 75.91 -1.47
C ASN A 646 22.47 75.58 -2.56
N GLY A 647 22.14 75.70 -3.85
CA GLY A 647 23.09 75.46 -4.96
C GLY A 647 23.66 76.71 -5.64
N TYR A 648 24.67 76.53 -6.51
CA TYR A 648 25.21 77.62 -7.35
C TYR A 648 25.76 77.15 -8.72
N TRP A 649 25.64 78.03 -9.73
CA TRP A 649 26.18 77.90 -11.08
C TRP A 649 27.64 78.35 -11.19
N GLU A 650 28.46 77.59 -11.90
CA GLU A 650 29.86 77.87 -12.22
C GLU A 650 30.12 77.64 -13.72
N ILE A 651 30.78 78.58 -14.41
CA ILE A 651 31.17 78.39 -15.81
C ILE A 651 32.51 77.65 -15.85
N ILE A 652 32.53 76.45 -16.42
CA ILE A 652 33.71 75.58 -16.50
C ILE A 652 34.56 75.90 -17.74
N SER A 653 33.93 76.19 -18.88
CA SER A 653 34.65 76.52 -20.12
C SER A 653 33.82 77.32 -21.14
N GLY A 654 34.50 77.97 -22.09
CA GLY A 654 33.93 78.85 -23.12
C GLY A 654 34.16 80.33 -22.80
N GLU A 655 35.11 80.97 -23.50
CA GLU A 655 35.48 82.37 -23.24
C GLU A 655 34.34 83.32 -23.67
N GLY A 656 34.02 84.30 -22.82
CA GLY A 656 32.95 85.28 -23.08
C GLY A 656 31.54 84.86 -22.64
N GLY A 657 31.37 83.73 -21.97
CA GLY A 657 30.09 83.31 -21.37
C GLY A 657 29.80 84.05 -20.05
N PHE A 658 28.54 84.32 -19.77
CA PHE A 658 28.13 85.04 -18.55
C PHE A 658 26.80 84.51 -17.98
N VAL A 659 26.80 84.13 -16.71
CA VAL A 659 25.60 83.76 -15.92
C VAL A 659 25.16 84.96 -15.09
N TYR A 660 23.91 85.38 -15.22
CA TYR A 660 23.38 86.61 -14.63
C TYR A 660 23.24 86.56 -13.09
N ASN A 661 22.84 85.42 -12.54
CA ASN A 661 22.79 85.19 -11.10
C ASN A 661 23.21 83.75 -10.77
N THR A 662 24.39 83.58 -10.16
CA THR A 662 24.96 82.25 -9.96
C THR A 662 24.27 81.45 -8.86
N HIS A 663 23.56 82.06 -7.91
CA HIS A 663 22.94 81.31 -6.80
C HIS A 663 21.42 81.16 -6.98
N ASN A 664 20.90 81.50 -8.16
CA ASN A 664 19.50 81.27 -8.49
C ASN A 664 19.41 80.02 -9.37
N PRO A 665 18.65 78.97 -8.97
CA PRO A 665 18.43 77.80 -9.82
C PRO A 665 17.76 78.18 -11.15
N ASN A 666 17.06 79.31 -11.22
CA ASN A 666 16.49 79.89 -12.43
C ASN A 666 17.26 81.15 -12.87
N SER A 667 18.39 80.97 -13.58
CA SER A 667 19.27 82.06 -14.01
C SER A 667 19.16 82.34 -15.51
N LEU A 668 19.86 83.37 -16.00
CA LEU A 668 20.04 83.62 -17.43
C LEU A 668 21.52 83.41 -17.78
N PHE A 669 21.78 82.95 -18.99
CA PHE A 669 23.09 82.75 -19.59
C PHE A 669 23.19 83.53 -20.90
N SER A 670 24.35 84.11 -21.22
CA SER A 670 24.60 84.74 -22.52
C SER A 670 25.98 84.34 -23.04
N GLY A 671 26.11 84.24 -24.37
CA GLY A 671 27.31 83.75 -25.04
C GLY A 671 27.42 84.23 -26.50
N THR A 672 28.51 83.87 -27.15
CA THR A 672 28.79 84.19 -28.56
C THR A 672 28.24 83.11 -29.50
N PRO A 673 27.56 83.46 -30.61
CA PRO A 673 27.06 82.49 -31.58
C PRO A 673 28.17 81.58 -32.12
N SER A 674 27.87 80.30 -32.34
CA SER A 674 28.83 79.27 -32.79
C SER A 674 29.97 78.93 -31.80
N THR A 675 29.87 79.34 -30.53
CA THR A 675 30.76 78.93 -29.45
C THR A 675 30.01 78.05 -28.46
N SER A 676 30.60 76.92 -28.06
CA SER A 676 30.07 76.03 -27.02
C SER A 676 30.57 76.43 -25.63
N TYR A 677 29.68 76.45 -24.64
CA TYR A 677 29.99 76.73 -23.24
C TYR A 677 29.71 75.50 -22.37
N LEU A 678 30.48 75.30 -21.29
CA LEU A 678 30.17 74.33 -20.22
C LEU A 678 29.88 75.07 -18.92
N VAL A 679 28.74 74.80 -18.29
CA VAL A 679 28.26 75.45 -17.06
C VAL A 679 27.77 74.38 -16.08
N THR A 680 28.23 74.40 -14.82
CA THR A 680 27.93 73.39 -13.80
C THR A 680 27.06 73.96 -12.69
N TRP A 681 26.07 73.20 -12.20
CA TRP A 681 25.34 73.44 -10.96
C TRP A 681 25.94 72.60 -9.83
N ASN A 682 26.34 73.24 -8.73
CA ASN A 682 26.87 72.59 -7.53
C ASN A 682 25.84 72.64 -6.39
N TYR A 683 25.67 71.54 -5.65
CA TYR A 683 24.67 71.38 -4.58
C TYR A 683 25.21 70.57 -3.39
N MET A 684 24.72 70.84 -2.17
CA MET A 684 25.03 70.09 -0.95
C MET A 684 23.74 69.51 -0.35
N ASN A 685 23.66 68.17 -0.22
CA ASN A 685 22.44 67.48 0.23
C ASN A 685 22.17 67.59 1.74
N ALA A 686 21.00 67.10 2.17
CA ALA A 686 20.58 67.10 3.57
C ALA A 686 21.48 66.23 4.46
N CYS A 687 22.02 65.11 3.94
CA CYS A 687 23.03 64.31 4.64
C CYS A 687 24.48 64.91 4.58
N GLY A 688 24.70 66.13 4.03
CA GLY A 688 25.96 66.90 4.10
C GLY A 688 27.03 66.65 3.01
N GLN A 689 26.71 65.93 1.94
CA GLN A 689 27.59 65.61 0.79
C GLN A 689 27.42 66.58 -0.40
N LEU A 690 28.51 66.83 -1.15
CA LEU A 690 28.54 67.73 -2.32
C LEU A 690 28.34 66.96 -3.64
N TYR A 691 27.36 67.38 -4.44
CA TYR A 691 27.05 66.86 -5.78
C TYR A 691 27.13 67.98 -6.83
N SER A 692 27.41 67.62 -8.10
CA SER A 692 27.50 68.58 -9.21
C SER A 692 27.01 67.98 -10.53
N ASP A 693 26.34 68.78 -11.35
CA ASP A 693 25.90 68.41 -12.71
C ASP A 693 26.26 69.50 -13.74
N THR A 694 26.65 69.13 -14.97
CA THR A 694 27.25 70.03 -15.97
C THR A 694 26.46 70.07 -17.28
N LEU A 695 26.07 71.28 -17.70
CA LEU A 695 25.35 71.59 -18.92
C LEU A 695 26.29 72.11 -20.02
N ALA A 696 26.11 71.64 -21.26
CA ALA A 696 26.74 72.20 -22.45
C ALA A 696 25.76 73.09 -23.22
N ILE A 697 26.15 74.33 -23.55
CA ILE A 697 25.30 75.33 -24.21
C ILE A 697 25.88 75.67 -25.60
N SER A 698 25.05 75.61 -26.63
CA SER A 698 25.40 75.95 -28.02
C SER A 698 24.36 76.88 -28.65
N LEU A 699 24.79 77.83 -29.49
CA LEU A 699 23.91 78.82 -30.16
C LEU A 699 23.91 78.53 -31.70
N LEU A 700 22.75 78.11 -32.28
CA LEU A 700 22.62 77.45 -33.61
C LEU A 700 21.78 78.19 -34.69
N GLY A 701 21.82 77.68 -35.94
CA GLY A 701 21.19 78.20 -37.19
C GLY A 701 19.81 77.57 -37.56
N PRO A 702 19.34 77.58 -38.83
CA PRO A 702 17.99 77.14 -39.20
C PRO A 702 17.71 75.65 -38.89
N ALA A 703 16.43 75.33 -38.62
CA ALA A 703 15.96 74.05 -38.10
C ALA A 703 16.35 72.83 -38.95
N ILE A 704 16.66 71.74 -38.25
CA ILE A 704 17.16 70.47 -38.78
C ILE A 704 16.00 69.69 -39.42
N PRO A 705 16.15 69.12 -40.64
CA PRO A 705 15.15 68.26 -41.26
C PRO A 705 14.98 66.93 -40.50
N ILE A 706 13.74 66.45 -40.33
CA ILE A 706 13.42 65.16 -39.70
C ILE A 706 13.60 64.03 -40.73
N VAL A 707 14.28 62.94 -40.34
CA VAL A 707 14.52 61.76 -41.18
C VAL A 707 13.91 60.53 -40.52
N GLU A 708 13.12 59.76 -41.25
CA GLU A 708 12.59 58.45 -40.83
C GLU A 708 13.42 57.32 -41.47
N ILE A 709 13.77 56.30 -40.68
CA ILE A 709 14.47 55.09 -41.11
C ILE A 709 13.80 53.84 -40.51
N ASP A 710 13.95 52.69 -41.17
CA ASP A 710 13.52 51.39 -40.64
C ASP A 710 14.43 50.95 -39.46
N GLU A 711 13.85 50.37 -38.40
CA GLU A 711 14.53 50.11 -37.13
C GLU A 711 15.57 48.95 -37.18
N VAL A 712 15.42 48.00 -38.10
CA VAL A 712 16.35 46.87 -38.30
C VAL A 712 16.50 46.59 -39.79
N LEU A 713 17.75 46.53 -40.27
CA LEU A 713 18.08 46.25 -41.67
C LEU A 713 19.16 45.16 -41.76
N CYS A 714 18.88 44.13 -42.55
CA CYS A 714 19.76 43.01 -42.83
C CYS A 714 20.38 43.13 -44.23
N THR A 715 21.49 42.44 -44.45
CA THR A 715 22.12 42.39 -45.78
C THR A 715 21.15 41.78 -46.80
N GLY A 716 20.88 42.52 -47.88
CA GLY A 716 19.89 42.16 -48.91
C GLY A 716 18.58 42.94 -48.80
N ASP A 717 18.35 43.67 -47.70
CA ASP A 717 17.13 44.48 -47.52
C ASP A 717 17.15 45.77 -48.37
N THR A 718 16.07 46.54 -48.28
CA THR A 718 15.92 47.85 -48.94
C THR A 718 15.92 48.96 -47.90
N LEU A 719 16.89 49.87 -47.95
CA LEU A 719 16.94 51.07 -47.10
C LEU A 719 16.17 52.21 -47.75
N ASN A 720 15.18 52.75 -47.04
CA ASN A 720 14.47 53.97 -47.43
C ASN A 720 14.91 55.13 -46.53
N LEU A 721 15.30 56.25 -47.15
CA LEU A 721 15.61 57.51 -46.46
C LEU A 721 14.60 58.55 -46.93
N PHE A 722 13.78 59.03 -46.02
CA PHE A 722 12.73 60.01 -46.32
C PHE A 722 12.83 61.23 -45.40
N THR A 723 12.59 62.42 -45.96
CA THR A 723 12.37 63.65 -45.20
C THR A 723 11.21 64.45 -45.78
N VAL A 724 10.53 65.23 -44.93
CA VAL A 724 9.37 66.03 -45.31
C VAL A 724 9.76 67.04 -46.40
N PHE A 725 9.01 67.03 -47.50
CA PHE A 725 9.26 67.92 -48.64
C PHE A 725 8.86 69.37 -48.31
N ASP A 726 9.80 70.30 -48.46
CA ASP A 726 9.64 71.74 -48.35
C ASP A 726 10.23 72.41 -49.60
N GLU A 727 9.36 73.09 -50.32
CA GLU A 727 9.66 73.78 -51.58
C GLU A 727 10.62 74.98 -51.45
N SER A 728 10.96 75.40 -50.22
CA SER A 728 11.90 76.49 -49.91
C SER A 728 13.33 76.04 -49.57
N LEU A 729 13.58 74.72 -49.53
CA LEU A 729 14.85 74.12 -49.13
C LEU A 729 15.48 73.31 -50.27
N ASN A 730 16.81 73.27 -50.32
CA ASN A 730 17.56 72.30 -51.14
C ASN A 730 18.17 71.25 -50.23
N TYR A 731 18.04 69.97 -50.61
CA TYR A 731 18.51 68.82 -49.83
C TYR A 731 19.86 68.33 -50.35
N PHE A 732 20.76 67.99 -49.43
CA PHE A 732 22.06 67.43 -49.74
C PHE A 732 22.33 66.23 -48.85
N TRP A 733 22.16 65.04 -49.42
CA TRP A 733 22.51 63.78 -48.78
C TRP A 733 23.94 63.40 -49.14
N SER A 734 24.68 62.89 -48.16
CA SER A 734 25.91 62.13 -48.37
C SER A 734 26.00 60.96 -47.40
N GLY A 735 26.72 59.91 -47.76
CA GLY A 735 26.82 58.73 -46.92
C GLY A 735 27.96 57.78 -47.29
N PRO A 736 27.97 56.58 -46.69
CA PRO A 736 28.97 55.54 -46.92
C PRO A 736 29.11 55.16 -48.40
N GLY A 737 30.27 54.64 -48.79
CA GLY A 737 30.56 54.24 -50.18
C GLY A 737 30.61 55.39 -51.20
N GLY A 738 30.63 56.66 -50.75
CA GLY A 738 30.55 57.83 -51.61
C GLY A 738 29.14 58.15 -52.10
N PHE A 739 28.12 57.60 -51.44
CA PHE A 739 26.71 57.89 -51.72
C PHE A 739 26.44 59.40 -51.61
N THR A 740 25.74 59.96 -52.61
CA THR A 740 25.23 61.34 -52.57
C THR A 740 23.89 61.43 -53.27
N SER A 741 22.97 62.24 -52.76
CA SER A 741 21.67 62.51 -53.40
C SER A 741 21.21 63.95 -53.12
N THR A 742 20.37 64.49 -53.99
CA THR A 742 19.69 65.79 -53.77
C THR A 742 18.16 65.64 -53.78
N SER A 743 17.65 64.41 -53.81
CA SER A 743 16.21 64.14 -53.67
C SER A 743 15.79 64.23 -52.20
N ASN A 744 14.53 64.55 -51.92
CA ASN A 744 14.00 64.49 -50.55
C ASN A 744 13.63 63.04 -50.12
N ASP A 745 13.43 62.14 -51.09
CA ASP A 745 13.18 60.71 -50.90
C ASP A 745 14.24 59.87 -51.64
N VAL A 746 14.83 58.89 -50.94
CA VAL A 746 15.91 58.04 -51.49
C VAL A 746 15.65 56.58 -51.10
N THR A 747 15.74 55.67 -52.07
CA THR A 747 15.71 54.21 -51.83
C THR A 747 17.02 53.58 -52.31
N ILE A 748 17.60 52.71 -51.48
CA ILE A 748 18.79 51.90 -51.78
C ILE A 748 18.40 50.42 -51.67
N TYR A 749 18.43 49.69 -52.78
CA TYR A 749 18.11 48.25 -52.84
C TYR A 749 19.34 47.39 -52.55
N ASP A 750 19.12 46.15 -52.09
CA ASP A 750 20.14 45.12 -51.86
C ASP A 750 21.29 45.64 -50.97
N VAL A 751 20.95 46.22 -49.83
CA VAL A 751 21.93 46.88 -48.97
C VAL A 751 22.94 45.88 -48.37
N SER A 752 24.17 46.33 -48.16
CA SER A 752 25.25 45.52 -47.56
C SER A 752 25.94 46.30 -46.44
N GLU A 753 26.86 45.67 -45.71
CA GLU A 753 27.70 46.35 -44.70
C GLU A 753 28.47 47.56 -45.26
N LEU A 754 28.73 47.62 -46.59
CA LEU A 754 29.35 48.80 -47.22
C LEU A 754 28.44 50.04 -47.22
N ASN A 755 27.14 49.83 -47.04
CA ASN A 755 26.14 50.88 -46.89
C ASN A 755 25.94 51.27 -45.42
N THR A 756 26.56 50.55 -44.46
CA THR A 756 26.59 50.93 -43.04
C THR A 756 27.46 52.14 -42.82
N GLY A 757 26.99 52.99 -41.92
CA GLY A 757 27.74 54.13 -41.44
C GLY A 757 26.91 55.39 -41.42
N THR A 758 27.62 56.50 -41.36
CA THR A 758 27.01 57.79 -41.10
C THR A 758 26.48 58.41 -42.38
N TYR A 759 25.18 58.64 -42.41
CA TYR A 759 24.52 59.45 -43.42
C TYR A 759 24.36 60.87 -42.89
N TYR A 760 24.57 61.81 -43.79
CA TYR A 760 24.52 63.23 -43.55
C TYR A 760 23.43 63.80 -44.43
N LEU A 761 22.54 64.59 -43.86
CA LEU A 761 21.65 65.47 -44.60
C LEU A 761 21.81 66.88 -44.05
N TYR A 762 21.94 67.86 -44.92
CA TYR A 762 21.72 69.25 -44.53
C TYR A 762 20.87 69.92 -45.59
N THR A 763 20.16 70.95 -45.16
CA THR A 763 19.36 71.77 -46.05
C THR A 763 19.94 73.16 -46.17
N VAL A 764 19.75 73.79 -47.34
CA VAL A 764 20.12 75.19 -47.55
C VAL A 764 18.87 75.93 -47.98
N ASN A 765 18.52 76.96 -47.21
CA ASN A 765 17.39 77.82 -47.54
C ASN A 765 17.72 78.78 -48.69
N VAL A 766 16.70 79.44 -49.25
CA VAL A 766 16.83 80.42 -50.34
C VAL A 766 17.77 81.61 -50.05
N ASN A 767 18.10 81.87 -48.78
CA ASN A 767 18.98 82.96 -48.34
C ASN A 767 20.44 82.54 -48.11
N GLY A 768 20.77 81.26 -48.35
CA GLY A 768 22.14 80.74 -48.24
C GLY A 768 22.58 80.34 -46.83
N CYS A 769 21.67 80.28 -45.87
CA CYS A 769 21.95 79.70 -44.54
C CYS A 769 21.78 78.18 -44.62
N SER A 770 22.81 77.44 -44.21
CA SER A 770 22.75 76.00 -44.02
C SER A 770 22.12 75.67 -42.67
N SER A 771 21.24 74.68 -42.63
CA SER A 771 20.88 74.02 -41.36
C SER A 771 22.11 73.35 -40.78
N ASP A 772 22.03 72.98 -39.50
CA ASP A 772 22.94 71.95 -39.01
C ASP A 772 22.75 70.68 -39.82
N THR A 773 23.85 69.93 -39.95
CA THR A 773 23.82 68.65 -40.66
C THR A 773 23.18 67.64 -39.73
N ILE A 774 22.04 67.07 -40.12
CA ILE A 774 21.53 65.87 -39.46
C ILE A 774 22.48 64.73 -39.79
N VAL A 775 22.88 64.05 -38.73
CA VAL A 775 23.81 62.95 -38.75
C VAL A 775 23.07 61.78 -38.14
N PHE A 776 22.89 60.72 -38.90
CA PHE A 776 22.32 59.47 -38.39
C PHE A 776 23.13 58.31 -38.91
N THR A 777 23.17 57.24 -38.13
CA THR A 777 23.89 56.02 -38.47
C THR A 777 22.89 54.98 -38.90
N VAL A 778 23.07 54.46 -40.11
CA VAL A 778 22.38 53.26 -40.54
C VAL A 778 23.31 52.09 -40.27
N ASN A 779 22.84 51.14 -39.46
CA ASN A 779 23.52 49.89 -39.22
C ASN A 779 22.82 48.81 -40.05
N ILE A 780 23.58 48.11 -40.90
CA ILE A 780 23.09 46.96 -41.64
C ILE A 780 23.82 45.75 -41.10
N PHE A 781 23.08 44.80 -40.56
CA PHE A 781 23.65 43.61 -39.98
C PHE A 781 23.82 42.53 -41.06
N PRO A 782 24.91 41.75 -41.03
CA PRO A 782 25.00 40.56 -41.86
C PRO A 782 23.91 39.56 -41.45
N VAL A 783 23.33 38.87 -42.43
CA VAL A 783 22.47 37.72 -42.14
C VAL A 783 23.37 36.64 -41.50
N PRO A 784 22.99 36.06 -40.35
CA PRO A 784 23.78 35.01 -39.72
C PRO A 784 24.00 33.82 -40.65
N ASP A 785 25.16 33.16 -40.53
CA ASP A 785 25.43 31.93 -41.25
C ASP A 785 24.45 30.83 -40.82
N VAL A 786 24.17 29.88 -41.72
CA VAL A 786 23.30 28.74 -41.43
C VAL A 786 23.93 27.89 -40.32
N PRO A 787 23.24 27.65 -39.19
CA PRO A 787 23.80 26.87 -38.09
C PRO A 787 23.98 25.40 -38.48
N GLU A 788 24.93 24.69 -37.86
CA GLU A 788 25.17 23.26 -38.08
C GLU A 788 24.64 22.48 -36.88
N ILE A 789 23.69 21.58 -37.13
CA ILE A 789 23.16 20.67 -36.11
C ILE A 789 24.07 19.44 -36.01
N ASN A 790 24.53 19.14 -34.79
CA ASN A 790 25.25 17.93 -34.42
C ASN A 790 24.47 17.20 -33.33
N GLY A 791 24.72 15.91 -33.12
CA GLY A 791 24.01 15.14 -32.10
C GLY A 791 23.85 13.66 -32.44
N THR A 792 22.91 13.01 -31.75
CA THR A 792 22.56 11.61 -31.99
C THR A 792 21.59 11.47 -33.17
N ASP A 793 21.98 10.70 -34.19
CA ASP A 793 21.18 10.45 -35.40
C ASP A 793 20.29 9.20 -35.30
N THR A 794 20.62 8.27 -34.42
CA THR A 794 19.82 7.07 -34.13
C THR A 794 19.87 6.74 -32.65
N VAL A 795 18.69 6.52 -32.06
CA VAL A 795 18.51 6.16 -30.64
C VAL A 795 17.43 5.08 -30.51
N CYS A 796 17.42 4.36 -29.39
CA CYS A 796 16.33 3.45 -29.05
C CYS A 796 15.26 4.18 -28.22
N GLU A 797 14.01 3.72 -28.28
CA GLU A 797 12.94 4.25 -27.43
C GLU A 797 13.37 4.28 -25.95
N GLY A 798 13.13 5.41 -25.26
CA GLY A 798 13.57 5.67 -23.90
C GLY A 798 14.98 6.26 -23.74
N GLU A 799 15.80 6.32 -24.80
CA GLU A 799 17.13 6.95 -24.76
C GLU A 799 17.09 8.47 -24.98
N LEU A 800 18.22 9.14 -24.72
CA LEU A 800 18.40 10.58 -24.86
C LEU A 800 18.59 10.99 -26.32
N ILE A 801 17.77 11.91 -26.83
CA ILE A 801 18.11 12.67 -28.04
C ILE A 801 18.77 13.98 -27.60
N GLU A 802 20.04 14.16 -27.94
CA GLU A 802 20.79 15.39 -27.71
C GLU A 802 21.23 15.94 -29.06
N LEU A 803 20.65 17.06 -29.47
CA LEU A 803 21.04 17.82 -30.65
C LEU A 803 21.59 19.17 -30.21
N PHE A 804 22.71 19.60 -30.75
CA PHE A 804 23.34 20.86 -30.40
C PHE A 804 23.92 21.56 -31.62
N SER A 805 24.02 22.88 -31.53
CA SER A 805 24.78 23.73 -32.45
C SER A 805 25.94 24.36 -31.67
N LEU A 806 26.98 24.82 -32.37
CA LEU A 806 28.08 25.53 -31.69
C LEU A 806 27.58 26.85 -31.12
N TYR A 807 27.67 27.01 -29.79
CA TYR A 807 27.36 28.26 -29.13
C TYR A 807 28.12 29.44 -29.73
N THR A 808 27.35 30.41 -30.21
CA THR A 808 27.80 31.71 -30.69
C THR A 808 27.17 32.79 -29.80
N PRO A 809 27.98 33.55 -29.03
CA PRO A 809 27.45 34.58 -28.14
C PRO A 809 26.57 35.61 -28.87
N GLY A 810 25.40 35.90 -28.30
CA GLY A 810 24.46 36.89 -28.84
C GLY A 810 23.54 36.38 -29.95
N TYR A 811 23.55 35.07 -30.24
CA TYR A 811 22.57 34.42 -31.12
C TYR A 811 21.43 33.84 -30.30
N ILE A 812 20.21 33.92 -30.83
CA ILE A 812 19.01 33.25 -30.31
C ILE A 812 18.72 32.05 -31.21
N TYR A 813 18.56 30.86 -30.63
CA TYR A 813 18.38 29.60 -31.36
C TYR A 813 16.90 29.23 -31.41
N HIS A 814 16.41 28.88 -32.60
CA HIS A 814 15.02 28.54 -32.84
C HIS A 814 14.92 27.10 -33.35
N TRP A 815 14.58 26.17 -32.46
CA TRP A 815 14.43 24.75 -32.78
C TRP A 815 12.99 24.39 -33.12
N SER A 816 12.81 23.46 -34.06
CA SER A 816 11.53 22.82 -34.33
C SER A 816 11.74 21.37 -34.71
N GLY A 817 10.76 20.51 -34.44
CA GLY A 817 10.82 19.10 -34.78
C GLY A 817 9.44 18.49 -34.96
N PRO A 818 9.35 17.15 -35.00
CA PRO A 818 8.11 16.42 -35.30
C PRO A 818 6.97 16.71 -34.33
N THR A 819 7.26 17.00 -33.05
CA THR A 819 6.24 17.23 -32.01
C THR A 819 5.97 18.68 -31.69
N GLY A 820 6.63 19.64 -32.35
CA GLY A 820 6.38 21.07 -32.14
C GLY A 820 7.61 21.97 -32.25
N ILE A 821 7.45 23.21 -31.75
CA ILE A 821 8.52 24.20 -31.64
C ILE A 821 9.12 24.07 -30.24
N TYR A 822 10.44 24.13 -30.17
CA TYR A 822 11.18 24.06 -28.92
C TYR A 822 11.97 25.36 -28.74
N MET A 823 11.80 26.03 -27.60
CA MET A 823 12.60 27.22 -27.26
C MET A 823 13.65 26.80 -26.24
N PHE A 824 14.86 26.54 -26.72
CA PHE A 824 16.04 26.18 -25.92
C PHE A 824 17.22 27.07 -26.30
N GLU A 825 18.33 26.98 -25.57
CA GLU A 825 19.60 27.60 -25.95
C GLU A 825 20.21 26.92 -27.20
N ASP A 826 21.54 26.81 -27.29
CA ASP A 826 22.22 26.16 -28.43
C ASP A 826 22.04 24.63 -28.48
N THR A 827 21.47 24.03 -27.43
CA THR A 827 21.27 22.58 -27.27
C THR A 827 19.80 22.24 -27.03
N LEU A 828 19.31 21.20 -27.72
CA LEU A 828 18.00 20.58 -27.60
C LEU A 828 18.18 19.19 -26.98
N ILE A 829 17.51 18.94 -25.85
CA ILE A 829 17.55 17.67 -25.13
C ILE A 829 16.14 17.11 -25.00
N ILE A 830 15.93 15.87 -25.46
CA ILE A 830 14.74 15.06 -25.17
C ILE A 830 15.20 13.89 -24.31
N THR A 831 14.80 13.90 -23.04
CA THR A 831 15.30 12.98 -22.00
C THR A 831 14.84 11.54 -22.13
N SER A 832 13.77 11.30 -22.90
CA SER A 832 13.24 9.98 -23.21
C SER A 832 12.57 9.99 -24.59
N SER A 833 13.20 9.37 -25.58
CA SER A 833 12.69 9.36 -26.95
C SER A 833 11.53 8.39 -27.13
N LEU A 834 10.45 8.85 -27.75
CA LEU A 834 9.29 8.05 -28.17
C LEU A 834 9.23 7.98 -29.71
N PRO A 835 8.47 7.05 -30.31
CA PRO A 835 8.30 6.97 -31.76
C PRO A 835 7.78 8.28 -32.39
N VAL A 836 7.02 9.08 -31.64
CA VAL A 836 6.53 10.40 -32.08
C VAL A 836 7.64 11.45 -32.24
N ASN A 837 8.81 11.24 -31.62
CA ASN A 837 9.98 12.10 -31.75
C ASN A 837 10.80 11.79 -33.01
N GLU A 838 10.49 10.71 -33.74
CA GLU A 838 11.15 10.41 -35.01
C GLU A 838 10.85 11.49 -36.06
N GLY A 839 11.89 11.98 -36.71
CA GLY A 839 11.75 12.84 -37.89
C GLY A 839 12.80 13.94 -38.01
N VAL A 840 12.45 14.96 -38.78
CA VAL A 840 13.37 16.04 -39.14
C VAL A 840 13.27 17.18 -38.14
N TYR A 841 14.36 17.45 -37.45
CA TYR A 841 14.57 18.62 -36.61
C TYR A 841 15.15 19.75 -37.44
N GLN A 842 14.65 20.97 -37.26
CA GLN A 842 15.13 22.17 -37.93
C GLN A 842 15.61 23.21 -36.93
N LEU A 843 16.71 23.88 -37.26
CA LEU A 843 17.28 24.97 -36.49
C LEU A 843 17.57 26.18 -37.38
N TYR A 844 17.12 27.36 -36.97
CA TYR A 844 17.61 28.65 -37.47
C TYR A 844 18.01 29.56 -36.31
N VAL A 845 18.85 30.54 -36.56
CA VAL A 845 19.33 31.48 -35.52
C VAL A 845 18.96 32.91 -35.87
N GLU A 846 18.78 33.72 -34.83
CA GLU A 846 18.55 35.15 -34.92
C GLU A 846 19.70 35.91 -34.25
N ALA A 847 20.23 36.93 -34.92
CA ALA A 847 21.20 37.84 -34.33
C ALA A 847 20.93 39.27 -34.79
N ASN A 848 20.83 40.21 -33.84
CA ASN A 848 20.52 41.62 -34.10
C ASN A 848 19.27 41.84 -34.97
N GLY A 849 18.24 40.99 -34.80
CA GLY A 849 16.99 41.03 -35.56
C GLY A 849 17.05 40.45 -36.99
N CYS A 850 18.17 39.83 -37.39
CA CYS A 850 18.33 39.14 -38.66
C CYS A 850 18.30 37.62 -38.48
N PHE A 851 17.56 36.91 -39.34
CA PHE A 851 17.37 35.46 -39.28
C PHE A 851 18.20 34.71 -40.32
N SER A 852 18.85 33.61 -39.92
CA SER A 852 19.52 32.69 -40.84
C SER A 852 18.51 31.88 -41.67
N ASN A 853 18.98 31.18 -42.71
CA ASN A 853 18.21 30.04 -43.24
C ASN A 853 18.21 28.88 -42.23
N SER A 854 17.22 27.97 -42.34
CA SER A 854 17.16 26.77 -41.49
C SER A 854 18.10 25.66 -41.96
N SER A 855 18.64 24.94 -40.98
CA SER A 855 19.33 23.65 -41.12
C SER A 855 18.38 22.52 -40.73
N ASN A 856 18.64 21.29 -41.22
CA ASN A 856 17.81 20.12 -40.95
C ASN A 856 18.68 18.95 -40.46
N PHE A 857 18.20 18.20 -39.46
CA PHE A 857 18.83 16.99 -38.93
C PHE A 857 17.78 15.89 -38.77
N LEU A 858 18.07 14.66 -39.22
CA LEU A 858 17.14 13.54 -39.13
C LEU A 858 17.50 12.68 -37.92
N VAL A 859 16.54 12.47 -37.03
CA VAL A 859 16.65 11.53 -35.92
C VAL A 859 15.76 10.32 -36.20
N THR A 860 16.33 9.13 -36.05
CA THR A 860 15.61 7.85 -36.09
C THR A 860 15.47 7.29 -34.68
N VAL A 861 14.24 6.94 -34.27
CA VAL A 861 13.96 6.25 -33.01
C VAL A 861 13.61 4.81 -33.34
N ASN A 862 14.43 3.86 -32.89
CA ASN A 862 14.16 2.44 -33.05
C ASN A 862 13.30 1.96 -31.89
N ASP A 863 12.21 1.25 -32.20
CA ASP A 863 11.36 0.61 -31.20
C ASP A 863 12.18 -0.39 -30.38
N LYS A 864 11.82 -0.54 -29.10
CA LYS A 864 12.39 -1.63 -28.28
C LYS A 864 11.93 -3.00 -28.80
N PRO A 865 12.74 -4.05 -28.63
CA PRO A 865 12.29 -5.40 -28.91
C PRO A 865 11.15 -5.77 -27.96
N ASP A 866 9.99 -6.13 -28.52
CA ASP A 866 8.84 -6.68 -27.80
C ASP A 866 9.17 -8.11 -27.32
N VAL A 867 9.17 -8.37 -26.01
CA VAL A 867 9.72 -9.57 -25.40
C VAL A 867 8.72 -10.18 -24.43
N ASP A 868 8.15 -11.31 -24.86
CA ASP A 868 7.22 -12.09 -24.06
C ASP A 868 7.89 -13.38 -23.59
N LEU A 869 7.75 -13.66 -22.30
CA LEU A 869 8.15 -14.94 -21.73
C LEU A 869 7.07 -15.98 -21.95
N ASN A 870 7.41 -17.08 -22.62
CA ASN A 870 6.54 -18.24 -22.71
C ASN A 870 6.93 -19.29 -21.65
N LEU A 871 5.94 -19.64 -20.83
CA LEU A 871 6.05 -20.68 -19.80
C LEU A 871 5.59 -22.02 -20.37
N VAL A 872 6.47 -23.01 -20.41
CA VAL A 872 6.09 -24.39 -20.74
C VAL A 872 5.86 -25.16 -19.44
N GLY A 873 4.72 -24.87 -18.80
CA GLY A 873 4.31 -25.45 -17.52
C GLY A 873 3.75 -24.39 -16.55
N ASP A 874 3.41 -24.84 -15.33
CA ASP A 874 2.97 -23.94 -14.26
C ASP A 874 4.18 -23.31 -13.56
N SER A 875 4.05 -22.07 -13.07
CA SER A 875 5.09 -21.36 -12.32
C SER A 875 5.35 -21.94 -10.92
N GLU A 876 4.52 -22.89 -10.49
CA GLU A 876 4.64 -23.61 -9.23
C GLU A 876 4.89 -25.11 -9.48
N PHE A 877 5.98 -25.67 -8.93
CA PHE A 877 6.31 -27.08 -9.09
C PHE A 877 6.99 -27.70 -7.86
N CYS A 878 7.13 -29.02 -7.82
CA CYS A 878 7.70 -29.73 -6.67
C CYS A 878 9.23 -29.71 -6.67
N LEU A 879 9.84 -29.62 -5.49
CA LEU A 879 11.30 -29.66 -5.33
C LEU A 879 11.89 -30.93 -5.97
N GLY A 880 12.72 -30.76 -7.00
CA GLY A 880 13.31 -31.85 -7.78
C GLY A 880 12.77 -31.97 -9.22
N ASP A 881 11.64 -31.31 -9.51
CA ASP A 881 11.17 -31.11 -10.88
C ASP A 881 11.84 -29.88 -11.51
N SER A 882 11.45 -29.53 -12.74
CA SER A 882 12.01 -28.41 -13.49
C SER A 882 10.94 -27.70 -14.30
N LEU A 883 11.09 -26.38 -14.45
CA LEU A 883 10.28 -25.55 -15.34
C LEU A 883 11.14 -25.10 -16.55
N ILE A 884 10.51 -25.02 -17.72
CA ILE A 884 11.12 -24.50 -18.94
C ILE A 884 10.54 -23.12 -19.21
N ILE A 885 11.41 -22.13 -19.39
CA ILE A 885 11.06 -20.76 -19.78
C ILE A 885 11.72 -20.51 -21.14
N GLU A 886 10.94 -20.08 -22.13
CA GLU A 886 11.42 -19.80 -23.48
C GLU A 886 10.97 -18.43 -23.99
N ILE A 887 11.81 -17.79 -24.81
CA ILE A 887 11.46 -16.57 -25.56
C ILE A 887 11.05 -16.96 -26.98
N MET A 888 9.88 -16.48 -27.41
CA MET A 888 9.32 -16.83 -28.72
C MET A 888 9.95 -16.05 -29.88
N GLN A 889 10.58 -14.91 -29.60
CA GLN A 889 11.30 -14.11 -30.59
C GLN A 889 12.69 -14.71 -30.90
N ASP A 890 12.99 -14.87 -32.19
CA ASP A 890 14.29 -15.31 -32.70
C ASP A 890 15.23 -14.11 -32.97
N ASP A 891 16.52 -14.39 -33.18
CA ASP A 891 17.55 -13.41 -33.60
C ASP A 891 17.85 -12.28 -32.58
N LEU A 892 17.57 -12.51 -31.29
CA LEU A 892 17.96 -11.63 -30.18
C LEU A 892 19.22 -12.16 -29.46
N ILE A 893 19.93 -11.28 -28.77
CA ILE A 893 20.94 -11.64 -27.77
C ILE A 893 20.23 -11.72 -26.42
N TYR A 894 20.32 -12.85 -25.73
CA TYR A 894 19.65 -13.08 -24.45
C TYR A 894 20.64 -12.94 -23.30
N ASN A 895 20.21 -12.36 -22.19
CA ASN A 895 20.94 -12.34 -20.93
C ASN A 895 19.95 -12.55 -19.78
N TRP A 896 19.84 -13.80 -19.33
CA TRP A 896 18.91 -14.19 -18.28
C TRP A 896 19.43 -13.78 -16.89
N SER A 897 18.54 -13.61 -15.92
CA SER A 897 18.90 -13.42 -14.51
C SER A 897 19.74 -14.57 -13.94
N THR A 898 19.72 -15.75 -14.57
CA THR A 898 20.58 -16.90 -14.27
C THR A 898 22.01 -16.77 -14.79
N GLY A 899 22.26 -15.80 -15.69
CA GLY A 899 23.49 -15.64 -16.47
C GLY A 899 23.56 -16.51 -17.74
N ASP A 900 22.45 -17.14 -18.14
CA ASP A 900 22.38 -17.89 -19.40
C ASP A 900 22.19 -16.92 -20.61
N GLU A 901 22.64 -17.33 -21.79
CA GLU A 901 22.57 -16.56 -23.05
C GLU A 901 21.75 -17.25 -24.14
N THR A 902 21.06 -18.35 -23.81
CA THR A 902 20.24 -19.12 -24.75
C THR A 902 18.78 -18.65 -24.76
N GLN A 903 18.04 -18.92 -25.83
CA GLN A 903 16.62 -18.59 -25.97
C GLN A 903 15.71 -19.36 -24.97
N VAL A 904 16.20 -20.47 -24.42
CA VAL A 904 15.44 -21.38 -23.56
C VAL A 904 16.25 -21.75 -22.33
N ILE A 905 15.71 -21.54 -21.13
CA ILE A 905 16.32 -21.95 -19.88
C ILE A 905 15.51 -23.02 -19.17
N VAL A 906 16.19 -23.84 -18.36
CA VAL A 906 15.57 -24.83 -17.47
C VAL A 906 15.92 -24.48 -16.03
N VAL A 907 14.90 -24.20 -15.23
CA VAL A 907 15.05 -23.73 -13.85
C VAL A 907 14.59 -24.80 -12.85
N TYR A 908 15.31 -24.92 -11.74
CA TYR A 908 15.11 -25.99 -10.74
C TYR A 908 14.83 -25.46 -9.32
N THR A 909 14.93 -24.15 -9.13
CA THR A 909 14.85 -23.49 -7.83
C THR A 909 13.87 -22.33 -7.88
N ALA A 910 13.20 -22.08 -6.76
CA ALA A 910 12.39 -20.89 -6.59
C ALA A 910 13.22 -19.61 -6.75
N GLY A 911 12.59 -18.56 -7.25
CA GLY A 911 13.21 -17.25 -7.47
C GLY A 911 12.58 -16.51 -8.65
N ASP A 912 13.06 -15.30 -8.86
CA ASP A 912 12.60 -14.42 -9.92
C ASP A 912 13.46 -14.57 -11.17
N TYR A 913 12.81 -14.83 -12.30
CA TYR A 913 13.44 -15.03 -13.59
C TYR A 913 12.95 -13.98 -14.58
N PHE A 914 13.90 -13.26 -15.17
CA PHE A 914 13.68 -12.30 -16.25
C PHE A 914 14.84 -12.40 -17.23
N VAL A 915 14.65 -11.88 -18.43
CA VAL A 915 15.70 -11.79 -19.45
C VAL A 915 15.82 -10.36 -19.94
N THR A 916 17.05 -9.88 -20.04
CA THR A 916 17.37 -8.70 -20.85
C THR A 916 17.71 -9.19 -22.24
N VAL A 917 17.05 -8.67 -23.27
CA VAL A 917 17.41 -8.96 -24.66
C VAL A 917 18.06 -7.76 -25.31
N VAL A 918 18.83 -7.99 -26.38
CA VAL A 918 19.30 -6.95 -27.28
C VAL A 918 19.05 -7.39 -28.72
N ASP A 919 18.44 -6.51 -29.52
CA ASP A 919 18.17 -6.78 -30.92
C ASP A 919 19.38 -6.53 -31.85
N SER A 920 19.17 -6.71 -33.15
CA SER A 920 20.23 -6.47 -34.15
C SER A 920 20.61 -4.99 -34.36
N LEU A 921 19.76 -4.06 -33.88
CA LEU A 921 19.96 -2.61 -33.96
C LEU A 921 20.64 -2.06 -32.69
N GLY A 922 20.78 -2.89 -31.65
CA GLY A 922 21.41 -2.53 -30.38
C GLY A 922 20.42 -2.07 -29.30
N CYS A 923 19.11 -2.14 -29.57
CA CYS A 923 18.07 -1.77 -28.61
C CYS A 923 17.83 -2.91 -27.63
N SER A 924 17.82 -2.56 -26.34
CA SER A 924 17.61 -3.51 -25.26
C SER A 924 16.28 -3.30 -24.57
N ASP A 925 15.65 -4.41 -24.18
CA ASP A 925 14.51 -4.38 -23.28
C ASP A 925 14.59 -5.51 -22.25
N ASN A 926 13.84 -5.36 -21.17
CA ASN A 926 13.67 -6.39 -20.16
C ASN A 926 12.29 -7.03 -20.33
N SER A 927 12.23 -8.35 -20.25
CA SER A 927 10.96 -9.04 -20.10
C SER A 927 10.29 -8.71 -18.75
N ASP A 928 9.01 -9.04 -18.65
CA ASP A 928 8.35 -9.20 -17.35
C ASP A 928 9.12 -10.20 -16.45
N THR A 929 8.88 -10.12 -15.14
CA THR A 929 9.49 -11.05 -14.17
C THR A 929 8.56 -12.22 -13.90
N ILE A 930 9.04 -13.45 -14.12
CA ILE A 930 8.37 -14.67 -13.68
C ILE A 930 8.84 -15.02 -12.27
N ASN A 931 7.91 -14.99 -11.32
CA ASN A 931 8.13 -15.56 -9.99
C ASN A 931 7.89 -17.08 -10.04
N VAL A 932 8.95 -17.85 -9.77
CA VAL A 932 8.88 -19.32 -9.71
C VAL A 932 8.86 -19.77 -8.25
N ILE A 933 7.91 -20.63 -7.91
CA ILE A 933 7.74 -21.17 -6.56
C ILE A 933 7.98 -22.68 -6.57
N THR A 934 8.82 -23.16 -5.65
CA THR A 934 9.06 -24.59 -5.48
C THR A 934 8.47 -25.10 -4.17
N HIS A 935 7.62 -26.12 -4.24
CA HIS A 935 6.98 -26.74 -3.09
C HIS A 935 7.74 -27.97 -2.62
N SER A 936 8.04 -28.04 -1.32
CA SER A 936 8.63 -29.25 -0.74
C SER A 936 7.61 -30.39 -0.69
N ALA A 937 8.05 -31.62 -0.92
CA ALA A 937 7.23 -32.80 -0.64
C ALA A 937 6.75 -32.77 0.83
N PRO A 938 5.49 -33.18 1.11
CA PRO A 938 4.98 -33.20 2.47
C PRO A 938 5.76 -34.20 3.35
N ILE A 939 5.79 -33.96 4.66
CA ILE A 939 6.31 -34.93 5.61
C ILE A 939 5.18 -35.91 5.94
N ALA A 940 5.30 -37.16 5.49
CA ALA A 940 4.39 -38.22 5.88
C ALA A 940 5.08 -39.22 6.81
N ASN A 941 4.31 -39.77 7.75
CA ASN A 941 4.70 -40.88 8.60
C ASN A 941 3.67 -42.00 8.46
N PHE A 942 4.15 -43.23 8.40
CA PHE A 942 3.31 -44.43 8.41
C PHE A 942 3.97 -45.46 9.30
N ASN A 943 3.28 -45.83 10.38
CA ASN A 943 3.78 -46.79 11.37
C ASN A 943 2.61 -47.62 11.91
N ILE A 944 2.62 -48.90 11.59
CA ILE A 944 1.62 -49.87 12.02
C ILE A 944 2.03 -50.40 13.38
N LEU A 945 1.16 -50.24 14.38
CA LEU A 945 1.47 -50.57 15.77
C LEU A 945 1.61 -52.08 16.03
N ASP A 946 0.92 -52.92 15.23
CA ASP A 946 0.98 -54.37 15.29
C ASP A 946 1.64 -54.92 14.02
N SER A 947 2.81 -55.56 14.17
CA SER A 947 3.64 -56.02 13.03
C SER A 947 3.46 -57.50 12.67
N ILE A 948 2.60 -58.23 13.38
CA ILE A 948 2.39 -59.68 13.21
C ILE A 948 0.90 -60.00 13.22
N MET A 949 0.42 -60.75 12.23
CA MET A 949 -0.94 -61.31 12.17
C MET A 949 -0.91 -62.76 11.67
N CYS A 950 -1.90 -63.56 12.01
CA CYS A 950 -2.11 -64.91 11.49
C CYS A 950 -2.90 -64.84 10.17
N ILE A 951 -2.72 -65.81 9.28
CA ILE A 951 -3.39 -65.82 7.95
C ILE A 951 -4.93 -65.81 8.04
N ASN A 952 -5.52 -66.24 9.16
CA ASN A 952 -6.96 -66.26 9.40
C ASN A 952 -7.47 -65.09 10.26
N ASP A 953 -6.62 -64.13 10.61
CA ASP A 953 -7.03 -62.96 11.39
C ASP A 953 -8.01 -62.09 10.61
N THR A 954 -8.82 -61.33 11.35
CA THR A 954 -9.77 -60.40 10.75
C THR A 954 -9.04 -59.29 9.99
N PRO A 955 -9.55 -58.83 8.83
CA PRO A 955 -8.93 -57.74 8.06
C PRO A 955 -8.72 -56.47 8.91
N LEU A 956 -7.57 -55.83 8.74
CA LEU A 956 -7.15 -54.65 9.51
C LEU A 956 -7.44 -53.37 8.72
N PRO A 957 -8.28 -52.45 9.23
CA PRO A 957 -8.44 -51.12 8.64
C PRO A 957 -7.14 -50.29 8.76
N LEU A 958 -6.68 -49.72 7.66
CA LEU A 958 -5.48 -48.89 7.62
C LEU A 958 -5.84 -47.43 7.90
N ILE A 959 -5.50 -46.94 9.09
CA ILE A 959 -5.73 -45.56 9.54
C ILE A 959 -4.47 -44.92 10.14
N TYR A 960 -3.31 -45.50 9.87
CA TYR A 960 -2.05 -45.19 10.55
C TYR A 960 -1.15 -44.21 9.80
N GLY A 961 -1.52 -43.81 8.58
CA GLY A 961 -0.86 -42.77 7.80
C GLY A 961 -1.19 -41.37 8.33
N SER A 962 -0.15 -40.54 8.44
CA SER A 962 -0.25 -39.12 8.82
C SER A 962 0.55 -38.29 7.82
N PRO A 963 0.02 -37.18 7.26
CA PRO A 963 -1.32 -36.61 7.48
C PRO A 963 -2.45 -37.51 7.00
N THR A 964 -3.70 -37.32 7.42
CA THR A 964 -4.85 -38.12 6.96
C THR A 964 -5.24 -37.80 5.52
N GLY A 965 -5.75 -38.78 4.77
CA GLY A 965 -6.30 -38.58 3.41
C GLY A 965 -5.42 -39.05 2.25
N GLY A 966 -4.29 -39.70 2.52
CA GLY A 966 -3.48 -40.38 1.51
C GLY A 966 -4.01 -41.77 1.17
N VAL A 967 -3.37 -42.41 0.20
CA VAL A 967 -3.79 -43.68 -0.40
C VAL A 967 -2.89 -44.83 0.07
N TYR A 968 -3.48 -45.92 0.55
CA TYR A 968 -2.75 -47.13 0.89
C TYR A 968 -2.64 -48.08 -0.32
N SER A 969 -1.50 -48.74 -0.47
CA SER A 969 -1.29 -49.74 -1.50
C SER A 969 -0.33 -50.84 -1.02
N GLY A 970 -0.35 -51.99 -1.68
CA GLY A 970 0.46 -53.16 -1.30
C GLY A 970 -0.28 -54.47 -1.52
N THR A 971 0.42 -55.59 -1.35
CA THR A 971 -0.20 -56.91 -1.44
C THR A 971 -1.18 -57.12 -0.29
N GLY A 972 -2.44 -57.47 -0.60
CA GLY A 972 -3.49 -57.63 0.40
C GLY A 972 -4.19 -56.34 0.84
N VAL A 973 -3.84 -55.17 0.29
CA VAL A 973 -4.56 -53.90 0.54
C VAL A 973 -5.69 -53.74 -0.47
N ILE A 974 -6.92 -53.58 -0.01
CA ILE A 974 -8.11 -53.30 -0.84
C ILE A 974 -8.99 -52.31 -0.07
N ASP A 975 -9.34 -51.17 -0.69
CA ASP A 975 -10.19 -50.12 -0.11
C ASP A 975 -9.76 -49.71 1.31
N ASP A 976 -8.48 -49.39 1.49
CA ASP A 976 -7.85 -49.02 2.78
C ASP A 976 -7.97 -50.08 3.89
N ILE A 977 -8.22 -51.34 3.52
CA ILE A 977 -8.27 -52.48 4.43
C ILE A 977 -7.21 -53.51 4.02
N TYR A 978 -6.44 -53.99 5.00
CA TYR A 978 -5.43 -55.02 4.79
C TYR A 978 -5.95 -56.42 5.15
N TYR A 979 -5.89 -57.33 4.18
CA TYR A 979 -6.44 -58.68 4.24
C TYR A 979 -5.29 -59.72 4.36
N PRO A 980 -5.03 -60.30 5.55
CA PRO A 980 -3.91 -61.24 5.74
C PRO A 980 -4.00 -62.50 4.86
N ASN A 981 -5.21 -63.00 4.59
CA ASN A 981 -5.44 -64.15 3.71
C ASN A 981 -5.16 -63.86 2.23
N ILE A 982 -5.18 -62.58 1.81
CA ILE A 982 -4.86 -62.14 0.44
C ILE A 982 -3.37 -61.81 0.33
N ALA A 983 -2.79 -61.17 1.35
CA ALA A 983 -1.37 -60.84 1.41
C ALA A 983 -0.47 -62.09 1.35
N GLY A 984 -0.91 -63.18 1.99
CA GLY A 984 -0.20 -64.44 2.01
C GLY A 984 0.94 -64.47 3.05
N ILE A 985 1.36 -65.69 3.40
CA ILE A 985 2.33 -65.95 4.48
C ILE A 985 3.68 -65.31 4.15
N GLY A 986 4.27 -64.66 5.14
CA GLY A 986 5.58 -64.02 5.06
C GLY A 986 5.54 -62.52 5.26
N PHE A 987 6.61 -61.85 4.82
CA PHE A 987 6.84 -60.43 5.04
C PHE A 987 6.23 -59.62 3.89
N ASN A 988 5.30 -58.73 4.20
CA ASN A 988 4.60 -57.90 3.24
C ASN A 988 4.82 -56.42 3.54
N TYR A 989 5.05 -55.62 2.50
CA TYR A 989 5.14 -54.16 2.61
C TYR A 989 3.81 -53.52 2.26
N ILE A 990 3.41 -52.56 3.08
CA ILE A 990 2.28 -51.68 2.85
C ILE A 990 2.86 -50.28 2.63
N TYR A 991 2.37 -49.61 1.60
CA TYR A 991 2.79 -48.27 1.20
C TYR A 991 1.67 -47.29 1.50
N TYR A 992 2.04 -46.12 2.00
CA TYR A 992 1.16 -44.99 2.20
C TYR A 992 1.68 -43.82 1.37
N THR A 993 0.86 -43.32 0.44
CA THR A 993 1.20 -42.17 -0.41
C THR A 993 0.30 -40.99 -0.07
N TYR A 994 0.91 -39.87 0.33
CA TYR A 994 0.18 -38.64 0.60
C TYR A 994 0.62 -37.56 -0.39
N THR A 995 -0.36 -36.89 -1.00
CA THR A 995 -0.16 -35.76 -1.91
C THR A 995 -0.76 -34.53 -1.26
N ASN A 996 0.03 -33.46 -1.18
CA ASN A 996 -0.45 -32.19 -0.63
C ASN A 996 -1.33 -31.44 -1.66
N ILE A 997 -1.83 -30.26 -1.27
CA ILE A 997 -2.67 -29.42 -2.12
C ILE A 997 -1.95 -28.92 -3.40
N TYR A 998 -0.61 -28.93 -3.40
CA TYR A 998 0.25 -28.49 -4.51
C TYR A 998 0.68 -29.64 -5.43
N GLY A 999 0.10 -30.84 -5.29
CA GLY A 999 0.41 -32.00 -6.13
C GLY A 999 1.70 -32.74 -5.78
N CYS A 1000 2.47 -32.30 -4.77
CA CYS A 1000 3.69 -32.97 -4.35
C CYS A 1000 3.39 -34.18 -3.48
N SER A 1001 3.89 -35.34 -3.91
CA SER A 1001 3.64 -36.63 -3.26
C SER A 1001 4.85 -37.18 -2.52
N ILE A 1002 4.61 -37.82 -1.37
CA ILE A 1002 5.60 -38.65 -0.68
C ILE A 1002 5.02 -40.05 -0.48
N THR A 1003 5.84 -41.08 -0.65
CA THR A 1003 5.48 -42.47 -0.33
C THR A 1003 6.36 -42.98 0.79
N VAL A 1004 5.73 -43.40 1.89
CA VAL A 1004 6.37 -44.07 3.01
C VAL A 1004 5.87 -45.51 3.10
N ALA A 1005 6.68 -46.41 3.64
CA ALA A 1005 6.33 -47.81 3.74
C ALA A 1005 6.53 -48.33 5.16
N ASP A 1006 5.67 -49.24 5.55
CA ASP A 1006 5.86 -50.07 6.74
C ASP A 1006 5.53 -51.52 6.38
N SER A 1007 5.83 -52.44 7.29
CA SER A 1007 5.79 -53.87 7.03
C SER A 1007 4.93 -54.63 8.02
N MET A 1008 4.34 -55.72 7.52
CA MET A 1008 3.57 -56.65 8.32
C MET A 1008 3.97 -58.07 8.01
N THR A 1009 4.13 -58.89 9.05
CA THR A 1009 4.46 -60.31 8.92
C THR A 1009 3.20 -61.15 9.09
N ILE A 1010 2.86 -61.94 8.08
CA ILE A 1010 1.76 -62.91 8.14
C ILE A 1010 2.31 -64.28 8.49
N LEU A 1011 1.82 -64.85 9.59
CA LEU A 1011 2.19 -66.19 10.04
C LEU A 1011 1.17 -67.23 9.56
N ASP A 1012 1.66 -68.44 9.33
CA ASP A 1012 0.81 -69.61 9.06
C ASP A 1012 0.15 -70.12 10.35
N LEU A 1013 -0.91 -70.91 10.23
CA LEU A 1013 -1.57 -71.52 11.39
C LEU A 1013 -0.74 -72.70 11.93
N PRO A 1014 -0.76 -72.96 13.25
CA PRO A 1014 -0.13 -74.15 13.78
C PRO A 1014 -0.81 -75.41 13.20
N SER A 1015 -0.01 -76.42 12.85
CA SER A 1015 -0.51 -77.72 12.42
C SER A 1015 -0.97 -78.51 13.64
N VAL A 1016 -2.28 -78.69 13.79
CA VAL A 1016 -2.91 -79.38 14.92
C VAL A 1016 -3.43 -80.74 14.48
N GLU A 1017 -3.13 -81.77 15.24
CA GLU A 1017 -3.63 -83.14 15.00
C GLU A 1017 -4.15 -83.73 16.31
N LEU A 1018 -5.35 -84.29 16.28
CA LEU A 1018 -5.95 -85.07 17.36
C LEU A 1018 -6.19 -86.49 16.88
N ASN A 1019 -5.45 -87.45 17.43
CA ASN A 1019 -5.61 -88.86 17.07
C ASN A 1019 -5.68 -89.74 18.32
N LEU A 1020 -6.90 -90.08 18.74
CA LEU A 1020 -7.11 -90.95 19.89
C LEU A 1020 -6.81 -92.41 19.50
N PRO A 1021 -6.14 -93.21 20.35
CA PRO A 1021 -5.80 -94.60 20.04
C PRO A 1021 -7.02 -95.54 20.08
N PHE A 1022 -8.21 -94.99 20.27
CA PHE A 1022 -9.49 -95.68 20.29
C PHE A 1022 -10.52 -94.82 19.55
N ASP A 1023 -11.34 -95.46 18.72
CA ASP A 1023 -12.52 -94.88 18.08
C ASP A 1023 -13.81 -95.29 18.80
N THR A 1024 -13.72 -96.31 19.68
CA THR A 1024 -14.84 -96.86 20.44
C THR A 1024 -14.43 -97.12 21.89
N ILE A 1025 -15.24 -96.64 22.84
CA ILE A 1025 -15.04 -96.84 24.28
C ILE A 1025 -16.32 -97.36 24.93
N CYS A 1026 -16.18 -98.14 26.00
CA CYS A 1026 -17.32 -98.77 26.66
C CYS A 1026 -17.97 -97.81 27.65
N TYR A 1027 -19.29 -97.79 27.76
CA TYR A 1027 -20.04 -96.85 28.59
C TYR A 1027 -19.72 -96.97 30.09
N ASP A 1028 -19.32 -98.15 30.55
CA ASP A 1028 -19.08 -98.46 31.95
C ASP A 1028 -17.62 -98.29 32.41
N VAL A 1029 -16.74 -97.80 31.53
CA VAL A 1029 -15.36 -97.46 31.92
C VAL A 1029 -15.32 -96.09 32.57
N GLY A 1030 -14.46 -95.93 33.58
CA GLY A 1030 -14.23 -94.63 34.21
C GLY A 1030 -13.55 -93.61 33.27
N PRO A 1031 -13.38 -92.35 33.71
CA PRO A 1031 -12.79 -91.29 32.89
C PRO A 1031 -11.43 -91.68 32.30
N ILE A 1032 -11.29 -91.48 30.99
CA ILE A 1032 -10.11 -91.81 30.19
C ILE A 1032 -9.30 -90.55 29.94
N LEU A 1033 -7.99 -90.60 30.15
CA LEU A 1033 -7.08 -89.52 29.77
C LEU A 1033 -6.96 -89.46 28.24
N ILE A 1034 -7.29 -88.32 27.64
CA ILE A 1034 -7.29 -88.09 26.18
C ILE A 1034 -6.09 -87.23 25.73
N ASP A 1035 -4.91 -87.44 26.31
CA ASP A 1035 -3.68 -86.65 26.06
C ASP A 1035 -2.93 -87.06 24.77
N TYR A 1036 -3.59 -86.92 23.62
CA TYR A 1036 -3.07 -87.32 22.30
C TYR A 1036 -3.11 -86.22 21.23
N GLY A 1037 -3.50 -85.01 21.61
CA GLY A 1037 -3.42 -83.82 20.77
C GLY A 1037 -1.97 -83.36 20.61
N LEU A 1038 -1.60 -83.03 19.38
CA LEU A 1038 -0.31 -82.47 19.02
C LEU A 1038 -0.52 -81.11 18.33
N PRO A 1039 0.31 -80.08 18.65
CA PRO A 1039 1.37 -80.06 19.65
C PRO A 1039 0.85 -80.07 21.09
N ALA A 1040 1.63 -80.58 22.04
CA ALA A 1040 1.20 -80.67 23.44
C ALA A 1040 0.99 -79.29 24.10
N GLY A 1041 0.02 -79.18 25.01
CA GLY A 1041 -0.30 -77.95 25.74
C GLY A 1041 -1.58 -77.24 25.31
N GLY A 1042 -2.27 -77.74 24.29
CA GLY A 1042 -3.62 -77.30 23.90
C GLY A 1042 -4.73 -77.80 24.82
N GLU A 1043 -5.95 -77.35 24.55
CA GLU A 1043 -7.15 -77.61 25.35
C GLU A 1043 -8.14 -78.53 24.62
N TYR A 1044 -8.70 -79.50 25.35
CA TYR A 1044 -9.74 -80.39 24.82
C TYR A 1044 -11.13 -79.86 25.16
N SER A 1045 -12.08 -80.00 24.23
CA SER A 1045 -13.49 -79.76 24.50
C SER A 1045 -14.39 -80.76 23.77
N GLY A 1046 -15.63 -80.91 24.22
CA GLY A 1046 -16.57 -81.90 23.70
C GLY A 1046 -17.49 -82.43 24.78
N THR A 1047 -18.50 -83.20 24.41
CA THR A 1047 -19.43 -83.81 25.38
C THR A 1047 -18.71 -84.87 26.21
N GLY A 1048 -18.84 -84.81 27.54
CA GLY A 1048 -18.13 -85.68 28.47
C GLY A 1048 -16.66 -85.32 28.72
N VAL A 1049 -16.13 -84.24 28.13
CA VAL A 1049 -14.75 -83.79 28.34
C VAL A 1049 -14.66 -82.82 29.51
N ILE A 1050 -13.77 -83.09 30.46
CA ILE A 1050 -13.42 -82.20 31.58
C ILE A 1050 -11.89 -82.19 31.73
N GLY A 1051 -11.26 -81.06 31.40
CA GLY A 1051 -9.80 -80.97 31.30
C GLY A 1051 -9.28 -81.95 30.24
N ASN A 1052 -8.27 -82.77 30.58
CA ASN A 1052 -7.72 -83.78 29.66
C ASN A 1052 -8.40 -85.15 29.81
N TYR A 1053 -9.57 -85.22 30.44
CA TYR A 1053 -10.30 -86.47 30.67
C TYR A 1053 -11.61 -86.47 29.91
N LEU A 1054 -11.93 -87.62 29.33
CA LEU A 1054 -13.21 -87.93 28.74
C LEU A 1054 -13.93 -88.95 29.62
N ASP A 1055 -15.08 -88.59 30.15
CA ASP A 1055 -15.97 -89.47 30.90
C ASP A 1055 -17.07 -90.03 29.97
N PRO A 1056 -17.04 -91.34 29.64
CA PRO A 1056 -18.03 -91.96 28.76
C PRO A 1056 -19.44 -91.99 29.34
N ILE A 1057 -19.58 -91.94 30.67
CA ILE A 1057 -20.89 -91.89 31.34
C ILE A 1057 -21.54 -90.52 31.09
N GLU A 1058 -20.76 -89.45 31.24
CA GLU A 1058 -21.21 -88.07 30.99
C GLU A 1058 -21.39 -87.80 29.49
N ALA A 1059 -20.58 -88.41 28.62
CA ALA A 1059 -20.79 -88.36 27.18
C ALA A 1059 -22.09 -89.08 26.77
N GLY A 1060 -22.37 -90.25 27.36
CA GLY A 1060 -23.53 -91.08 27.05
C GLY A 1060 -23.35 -91.93 25.79
N ILE A 1061 -24.18 -92.97 25.61
CA ILE A 1061 -24.09 -93.88 24.45
C ILE A 1061 -24.40 -93.12 23.16
N GLY A 1062 -23.50 -93.21 22.18
CA GLY A 1062 -23.62 -92.48 20.91
C GLY A 1062 -22.28 -92.06 20.34
N GLN A 1063 -22.32 -91.31 19.23
CA GLN A 1063 -21.13 -90.69 18.65
C GLN A 1063 -20.95 -89.28 19.21
N HIS A 1064 -19.74 -88.94 19.60
CA HIS A 1064 -19.37 -87.64 20.14
C HIS A 1064 -18.12 -87.13 19.45
N GLU A 1065 -18.09 -85.85 19.12
CA GLU A 1065 -16.93 -85.21 18.53
C GLU A 1065 -16.13 -84.51 19.62
N ILE A 1066 -14.82 -84.81 19.67
CA ILE A 1066 -13.87 -84.23 20.60
C ILE A 1066 -13.02 -83.25 19.82
N PHE A 1067 -12.87 -82.04 20.33
CA PHE A 1067 -12.07 -80.97 19.73
C PHE A 1067 -10.78 -80.77 20.52
N TYR A 1068 -9.70 -80.45 19.82
CA TYR A 1068 -8.43 -80.04 20.40
C TYR A 1068 -8.01 -78.69 19.83
N TYR A 1069 -7.89 -77.68 20.70
CA TYR A 1069 -7.48 -76.33 20.35
C TYR A 1069 -6.04 -76.11 20.77
N TYR A 1070 -5.22 -75.58 19.88
CA TYR A 1070 -3.85 -75.21 20.21
C TYR A 1070 -3.54 -73.81 19.71
N THR A 1071 -2.94 -73.00 20.58
CA THR A 1071 -2.39 -71.68 20.26
C THR A 1071 -0.88 -71.75 20.40
N ASP A 1072 -0.16 -71.32 19.37
CA ASP A 1072 1.30 -71.31 19.40
C ASP A 1072 1.87 -70.13 20.21
N GLU A 1073 3.21 -70.05 20.29
CA GLU A 1073 3.92 -68.97 21.01
C GLU A 1073 3.69 -67.57 20.40
N ASN A 1074 3.23 -67.49 19.15
CA ASN A 1074 2.97 -66.24 18.44
C ASN A 1074 1.49 -65.83 18.48
N GLY A 1075 0.64 -66.59 19.18
CA GLY A 1075 -0.79 -66.29 19.32
C GLY A 1075 -1.67 -66.82 18.20
N CYS A 1076 -1.13 -67.53 17.20
CA CYS A 1076 -1.92 -68.16 16.14
C CYS A 1076 -2.55 -69.45 16.66
N TYR A 1077 -3.85 -69.63 16.40
CA TYR A 1077 -4.58 -70.80 16.88
C TYR A 1077 -5.17 -71.63 15.74
N SER A 1078 -5.25 -72.94 15.98
CA SER A 1078 -5.87 -73.90 15.09
C SER A 1078 -6.57 -75.01 15.90
N VAL A 1079 -7.46 -75.74 15.27
CA VAL A 1079 -8.29 -76.77 15.89
C VAL A 1079 -8.34 -78.02 15.02
N ASP A 1080 -8.29 -79.18 15.66
CA ASP A 1080 -8.59 -80.47 15.03
C ASP A 1080 -9.69 -81.19 15.84
N SER A 1081 -10.40 -82.12 15.20
CA SER A 1081 -11.46 -82.90 15.84
C SER A 1081 -11.34 -84.40 15.58
N PHE A 1082 -11.80 -85.19 16.54
CA PHE A 1082 -11.83 -86.65 16.46
C PHE A 1082 -13.17 -87.19 16.93
N LEU A 1083 -13.79 -88.05 16.11
CA LEU A 1083 -15.08 -88.66 16.40
C LEU A 1083 -14.90 -89.96 17.18
N ILE A 1084 -15.51 -90.06 18.34
CA ILE A 1084 -15.53 -91.27 19.19
C ILE A 1084 -16.92 -91.87 19.27
N THR A 1085 -17.02 -93.18 19.53
CA THR A 1085 -18.28 -93.89 19.78
C THR A 1085 -18.29 -94.49 21.18
N VAL A 1086 -19.26 -94.13 22.01
CA VAL A 1086 -19.50 -94.76 23.32
C VAL A 1086 -20.51 -95.90 23.15
N SER A 1087 -20.12 -97.13 23.49
CA SER A 1087 -20.89 -98.37 23.28
C SER A 1087 -21.05 -99.20 24.56
N ASP A 1088 -21.98 -100.16 24.60
CA ASP A 1088 -22.20 -101.05 25.75
C ASP A 1088 -21.36 -102.34 25.57
N CYS A 1089 -20.30 -102.54 26.36
CA CYS A 1089 -19.37 -103.69 26.25
C CYS A 1089 -19.48 -104.64 27.46
N ILE A 1090 -19.36 -105.95 27.25
CA ILE A 1090 -19.34 -106.94 28.35
C ILE A 1090 -17.91 -107.49 28.55
N THR A 1091 -17.28 -107.19 29.69
CA THR A 1091 -15.99 -107.76 30.12
C THR A 1091 -16.21 -109.03 30.96
N ILE A 1092 -15.67 -110.19 30.58
CA ILE A 1092 -15.74 -111.44 31.38
C ILE A 1092 -14.37 -111.72 32.03
N GLY A 1093 -14.20 -111.33 33.29
CA GLY A 1093 -13.19 -111.89 34.19
C GLY A 1093 -13.84 -112.90 35.12
N ILE A 1094 -13.42 -114.17 35.10
CA ILE A 1094 -13.87 -115.16 36.09
C ILE A 1094 -12.70 -115.55 36.99
N ILE A 1095 -12.89 -115.21 38.26
CA ILE A 1095 -11.99 -115.40 39.39
C ILE A 1095 -12.12 -116.84 39.88
N ASP A 1096 -11.02 -117.55 40.14
CA ASP A 1096 -11.06 -118.78 40.95
C ASP A 1096 -11.41 -118.38 42.39
N GLU A 1097 -12.58 -118.81 42.88
CA GLU A 1097 -13.09 -118.52 44.23
C GLU A 1097 -12.11 -118.92 45.35
N ASN A 1098 -11.10 -119.75 45.06
CA ASN A 1098 -10.11 -120.20 46.04
C ASN A 1098 -8.77 -119.46 45.98
N LYS A 1099 -8.47 -118.63 44.95
CA LYS A 1099 -7.23 -117.83 44.85
C LYS A 1099 -7.39 -116.56 43.96
N PRO A 1100 -7.68 -115.38 44.51
CA PRO A 1100 -8.03 -114.18 43.74
C PRO A 1100 -6.87 -113.45 43.02
N ASP A 1101 -5.60 -113.77 43.30
CA ASP A 1101 -4.44 -113.07 42.71
C ASP A 1101 -4.00 -113.62 41.33
N LYS A 1102 -4.85 -114.41 40.67
CA LYS A 1102 -4.50 -115.19 39.48
C LYS A 1102 -5.44 -114.87 38.32
N VAL A 1103 -5.06 -113.92 37.47
CA VAL A 1103 -5.84 -113.49 36.29
C VAL A 1103 -5.12 -113.95 35.02
N ILE A 1104 -5.88 -114.57 34.12
CA ILE A 1104 -5.47 -114.85 32.74
C ILE A 1104 -6.27 -113.89 31.86
N ILE A 1105 -5.57 -113.03 31.11
CA ILE A 1105 -6.22 -112.08 30.19
C ILE A 1105 -5.96 -112.57 28.77
N ILE A 1106 -7.05 -112.61 27.99
CA ILE A 1106 -7.01 -112.88 26.56
C ILE A 1106 -7.61 -111.68 25.85
N GLN A 1107 -6.81 -110.99 25.05
CA GLN A 1107 -7.26 -109.82 24.32
C GLN A 1107 -6.72 -109.78 22.89
N PRO A 1108 -7.50 -109.28 21.92
CA PRO A 1108 -8.95 -109.03 22.03
C PRO A 1108 -9.77 -110.35 22.08
N ASN A 1109 -11.00 -110.31 22.60
CA ASN A 1109 -11.92 -111.45 22.58
C ASN A 1109 -13.37 -110.93 22.48
N PRO A 1110 -14.00 -110.95 21.28
CA PRO A 1110 -13.61 -111.69 20.07
C PRO A 1110 -12.31 -111.22 19.40
N ASN A 1111 -11.65 -112.11 18.63
CA ASN A 1111 -10.47 -111.81 17.82
C ASN A 1111 -10.53 -112.50 16.45
N ASN A 1112 -9.62 -112.19 15.55
CA ASN A 1112 -9.52 -112.75 14.20
C ASN A 1112 -8.57 -113.97 14.09
N GLY A 1113 -8.29 -114.65 15.20
CA GLY A 1113 -7.25 -115.68 15.29
C GLY A 1113 -5.89 -115.13 15.75
N ASN A 1114 -5.74 -113.81 15.92
CA ASN A 1114 -4.63 -113.19 16.62
C ASN A 1114 -5.06 -112.72 18.00
N PHE A 1115 -4.44 -113.23 19.06
CA PHE A 1115 -4.70 -112.79 20.43
C PHE A 1115 -3.44 -112.88 21.27
N THR A 1116 -3.36 -112.05 22.29
CA THR A 1116 -2.29 -112.09 23.30
C THR A 1116 -2.81 -112.79 24.54
N LEU A 1117 -2.04 -113.77 25.03
CA LEU A 1117 -2.26 -114.40 26.32
C LEU A 1117 -1.32 -113.75 27.35
N LEU A 1118 -1.90 -113.18 28.40
CA LEU A 1118 -1.15 -112.59 29.52
C LEU A 1118 -1.34 -113.44 30.78
N LEU A 1119 -0.25 -113.92 31.36
CA LEU A 1119 -0.21 -114.69 32.61
C LEU A 1119 0.61 -113.95 33.67
N ASN A 1120 0.05 -113.76 34.86
CA ASN A 1120 0.78 -113.14 35.98
C ASN A 1120 1.73 -114.15 36.68
N SER A 1121 2.92 -113.66 37.03
CA SER A 1121 4.24 -114.30 37.02
C SER A 1121 4.67 -115.23 38.17
N ASN A 1122 3.73 -115.82 38.93
CA ASN A 1122 4.10 -116.68 40.08
C ASN A 1122 4.13 -118.19 39.77
N TYR A 1123 4.26 -118.58 38.50
CA TYR A 1123 4.37 -119.99 38.08
C TYR A 1123 5.79 -120.27 37.59
N LEU A 1124 6.53 -121.09 38.34
CA LEU A 1124 7.79 -121.68 37.90
C LEU A 1124 7.50 -123.11 37.47
N GLY A 1125 7.75 -123.44 36.20
CA GLY A 1125 7.47 -124.75 35.63
C GLY A 1125 7.05 -124.68 34.17
N GLU A 1126 6.68 -125.82 33.63
CA GLU A 1126 6.24 -125.97 32.24
C GLU A 1126 4.76 -125.57 32.12
N VAL A 1127 4.39 -124.79 31.11
CA VAL A 1127 3.00 -124.44 30.78
C VAL A 1127 2.58 -125.17 29.51
N GLU A 1128 1.42 -125.81 29.58
CA GLU A 1128 0.75 -126.46 28.47
C GLU A 1128 -0.49 -125.65 28.08
N ILE A 1129 -0.57 -125.26 26.82
CA ILE A 1129 -1.69 -124.50 26.26
C ILE A 1129 -2.36 -125.35 25.21
N SER A 1130 -3.67 -125.53 25.33
CA SER A 1130 -4.48 -126.34 24.41
C SER A 1130 -5.71 -125.55 23.99
N LEU A 1131 -6.02 -125.52 22.70
CA LEU A 1131 -7.31 -125.03 22.21
C LEU A 1131 -8.16 -126.20 21.73
N PHE A 1132 -9.44 -126.15 22.09
CA PHE A 1132 -10.45 -127.10 21.66
C PHE A 1132 -11.51 -126.37 20.83
N ASN A 1133 -11.96 -126.96 19.73
CA ASN A 1133 -13.13 -126.45 19.03
C ASN A 1133 -14.42 -126.75 19.82
N SER A 1134 -15.56 -126.27 19.33
CA SER A 1134 -16.86 -126.43 19.98
C SER A 1134 -17.36 -127.90 20.11
N ILE A 1135 -16.78 -128.84 19.37
CA ILE A 1135 -17.07 -130.28 19.48
C ILE A 1135 -16.06 -131.04 20.36
N GLY A 1136 -15.05 -130.34 20.90
CA GLY A 1136 -14.07 -130.89 21.84
C GLY A 1136 -12.79 -131.45 21.22
N ASP A 1137 -12.58 -131.30 19.90
CA ASP A 1137 -11.32 -131.68 19.26
C ASP A 1137 -10.24 -130.64 19.57
N MET A 1138 -9.05 -131.12 19.93
CA MET A 1138 -7.89 -130.25 20.14
C MET A 1138 -7.36 -129.75 18.80
N VAL A 1139 -7.40 -128.42 18.59
CA VAL A 1139 -6.98 -127.76 17.34
C VAL A 1139 -5.62 -127.09 17.46
N PHE A 1140 -5.12 -126.89 18.67
CA PHE A 1140 -3.79 -126.35 18.93
C PHE A 1140 -3.26 -126.88 20.25
N TYR A 1141 -1.97 -127.17 20.30
CA TYR A 1141 -1.25 -127.55 21.51
C TYR A 1141 0.17 -126.96 21.45
N GLU A 1142 0.57 -126.31 22.54
CA GLU A 1142 1.93 -125.84 22.72
C GLU A 1142 2.37 -126.04 24.17
N LYS A 1143 3.67 -126.28 24.34
CA LYS A 1143 4.32 -126.45 25.63
C LYS A 1143 5.51 -125.51 25.71
N ASP A 1144 5.62 -124.76 26.79
CA ASP A 1144 6.64 -123.73 26.97
C ASP A 1144 7.17 -123.68 28.40
N ASP A 1145 8.44 -123.30 28.56
CA ASP A 1145 9.09 -123.19 29.88
C ASP A 1145 8.89 -121.77 30.43
N LEU A 1146 8.23 -121.63 31.59
CA LEU A 1146 8.05 -120.32 32.21
C LEU A 1146 9.32 -119.86 32.94
N VAL A 1147 9.88 -118.74 32.49
CA VAL A 1147 10.95 -117.98 33.18
C VAL A 1147 10.30 -116.99 34.18
N PRO A 1148 10.92 -116.65 35.32
CA PRO A 1148 10.31 -115.74 36.30
C PRO A 1148 10.10 -114.33 35.69
N GLY A 1149 8.84 -113.88 35.61
CA GLY A 1149 8.44 -112.60 35.00
C GLY A 1149 7.04 -112.67 34.36
N ALA A 1150 6.41 -111.53 34.05
CA ALA A 1150 5.10 -111.51 33.41
C ALA A 1150 5.19 -112.25 32.06
N TYR A 1151 4.47 -113.38 31.94
CA TYR A 1151 4.49 -114.15 30.70
C TYR A 1151 3.45 -113.58 29.75
N SER A 1152 3.94 -113.03 28.65
CA SER A 1152 3.14 -112.51 27.55
C SER A 1152 3.55 -113.26 26.29
N LYS A 1153 2.57 -113.85 25.60
CA LYS A 1153 2.82 -114.50 24.31
C LYS A 1153 1.69 -114.22 23.35
N ASP A 1154 2.09 -113.80 22.15
CA ASP A 1154 1.18 -113.58 21.04
C ASP A 1154 0.96 -114.89 20.28
N TYR A 1155 -0.30 -115.20 20.04
CA TYR A 1155 -0.71 -116.32 19.20
C TYR A 1155 -1.23 -115.79 17.88
N ARG A 1156 -0.73 -116.38 16.79
CA ARG A 1156 -1.20 -116.12 15.42
C ARG A 1156 -1.74 -117.41 14.81
N LEU A 1157 -3.01 -117.68 15.06
CA LEU A 1157 -3.68 -118.91 14.66
C LEU A 1157 -4.64 -118.65 13.48
N ASN A 1158 -4.10 -118.02 12.43
CA ASN A 1158 -4.84 -117.56 11.24
C ASN A 1158 -5.56 -118.67 10.45
N ASN A 1159 -5.28 -119.95 10.75
CA ASN A 1159 -5.88 -121.10 10.08
C ASN A 1159 -7.10 -121.67 10.81
N LEU A 1160 -7.51 -121.08 11.94
CA LEU A 1160 -8.71 -121.49 12.67
C LEU A 1160 -9.95 -120.88 12.01
N ALA A 1161 -11.00 -121.68 11.84
CA ALA A 1161 -12.28 -121.21 11.31
C ALA A 1161 -12.99 -120.31 12.33
N THR A 1162 -13.82 -119.40 11.84
CA THR A 1162 -14.73 -118.58 12.66
C THR A 1162 -15.55 -119.47 13.60
N GLY A 1163 -15.56 -119.19 14.90
CA GLY A 1163 -16.27 -119.99 15.87
C GLY A 1163 -15.84 -119.76 17.31
N THR A 1164 -16.55 -120.42 18.23
CA THR A 1164 -16.17 -120.47 19.64
C THR A 1164 -15.21 -121.62 19.88
N TYR A 1165 -14.10 -121.31 20.54
CA TYR A 1165 -13.09 -122.24 21.02
C TYR A 1165 -13.03 -122.21 22.54
N LEU A 1166 -12.58 -123.32 23.12
CA LEU A 1166 -12.23 -123.42 24.53
C LEU A 1166 -10.71 -123.44 24.63
N ILE A 1167 -10.13 -122.46 25.31
CA ILE A 1167 -8.71 -122.45 25.63
C ILE A 1167 -8.51 -123.04 27.01
N LYS A 1168 -7.61 -124.01 27.12
CA LYS A 1168 -7.17 -124.61 28.38
C LYS A 1168 -5.69 -124.33 28.57
N VAL A 1169 -5.34 -123.83 29.76
CA VAL A 1169 -3.96 -123.54 30.15
C VAL A 1169 -3.66 -124.33 31.42
N VAL A 1170 -2.67 -125.21 31.38
CA VAL A 1170 -2.28 -126.07 32.51
C VAL A 1170 -0.84 -125.79 32.88
N SER A 1171 -0.56 -125.65 34.16
CA SER A 1171 0.78 -125.64 34.74
C SER A 1171 0.84 -126.61 35.92
N ASP A 1172 2.03 -126.86 36.46
CA ASP A 1172 2.25 -127.76 37.60
C ASP A 1172 1.35 -127.48 38.81
N ASN A 1173 0.83 -126.24 38.95
CA ASN A 1173 0.05 -125.81 40.12
C ASN A 1173 -1.32 -125.16 39.79
N ALA A 1174 -1.77 -125.15 38.53
CA ALA A 1174 -3.09 -124.63 38.14
C ALA A 1174 -3.58 -125.16 36.77
N SER A 1175 -4.90 -125.25 36.60
CA SER A 1175 -5.55 -125.51 35.30
C SER A 1175 -6.67 -124.49 35.09
N PHE A 1176 -6.63 -123.76 33.98
CA PHE A 1176 -7.65 -122.79 33.56
C PHE A 1176 -8.35 -123.25 32.29
N VAL A 1177 -9.64 -122.95 32.16
CA VAL A 1177 -10.41 -123.13 30.93
C VAL A 1177 -11.22 -121.86 30.67
N GLY A 1178 -11.08 -121.27 29.49
CA GLY A 1178 -11.77 -120.05 29.07
C GLY A 1178 -12.37 -120.16 27.67
N LYS A 1179 -13.29 -119.25 27.33
CA LYS A 1179 -13.90 -119.16 26.00
C LYS A 1179 -13.12 -118.16 25.14
N LEU A 1180 -12.65 -118.61 23.98
CA LEU A 1180 -12.03 -117.79 22.95
C LEU A 1180 -12.98 -117.70 21.75
N ILE A 1181 -13.31 -116.50 21.28
CA ILE A 1181 -14.17 -116.29 20.12
C ILE A 1181 -13.29 -115.83 18.96
N ILE A 1182 -13.30 -116.62 17.88
CA ILE A 1182 -12.64 -116.27 16.61
C ILE A 1182 -13.71 -115.79 15.63
N GLU A 1183 -13.64 -114.55 15.21
CA GLU A 1183 -14.48 -113.92 14.19
C GLU A 1183 -13.69 -113.73 12.89
N ALA A 1184 -14.37 -113.63 11.75
CA ALA A 1184 -13.69 -113.34 10.49
C ALA A 1184 -13.24 -111.87 10.50
N ASN A 1185 -12.06 -111.58 9.95
CA ASN A 1185 -11.64 -110.21 9.69
C ASN A 1185 -12.66 -109.46 8.84
#